data_AF-A0A844WKT8-F1
#
_entry.id   AF-A0A844WKT8-F1
#
_cell.length_a   1.000
_cell.length_b   1.000
_cell.length_c   1.000
_cell.angle_alpha   90.00
_cell.angle_beta   90.00
_cell.angle_gamma   90.00
#
_symmetry.space_group_name_H-M   'P 1'
#
loop_
_entity.id
_entity.type
_entity.pdbx_description
1 polymer ?
#
loop_
_entity_poly.entity_id
_entity_poly.type
_entity_poly.pdbx_seq_one_letter_code
_entity_poly.pdbx_strand_id
1 'polypeptide(L)'
;MNNNKLERNYHKKSFFRCTSGSVVVAFAIMLPTMLICMLVSINYVQEMRNRAKLSEATNEASLAIVALNNKNIDDPAIEQNRKMALNYINYSIYQKISDGLVGNKDATINISYDKDKKIYSVVYKQKFDFLTSDKGSGQGNGVDKSMLVSNKADTYGNTRKFEGVDTLDIAFISDFSGSATCQYNDTTCNDYSEGGSYDVQRLQYMKTAIADIIDRFKQYPEYQFALIPYDIGVPVQQKNVANPAGGESYACSVMYKMTDDYAKIDYNFWANKNIAYRKWSSLKANNIISNYLTYNYFDRFKNTVYYYLDYFYYRYYSQLIGPALGYDSDKKLVDNGLCTVRHKIEQLNMGSARYACGENNTDYPLKNSNKKTVEDQYAKVVQLYDYMFSGNYPDVHYSFANTQTVDVQGTIDTLFSDINTNTITFNRPISPTVADFSPFQGMCQSPLYNNGIMSKNIAEMTKNHERFAEAARQMTGFKLSPYLVPFSRDVNHNTNLLNSIKTADWKPGGGTDTITALLRTVPVMAKGSANNKIMIIITDGKDDSGADILRDQFLDAGVCQAITSGLTSLDNKNRGYIDMPAETATIHYIKIDPRARNLTTNSEYEAAYGKWFTKCMNENKQYLHEVQDYQSLYDTMEKIILSETGNFVNKNKKITE
;
A
#
# COMPACT_ATOMS: atom_id res chain seq x y z
N MET A 1 1.36 -30.99 -118.66
CA MET A 1 2.62 -30.45 -119.21
C MET A 1 3.30 -29.60 -118.14
N ASN A 2 4.63 -29.75 -118.07
CA ASN A 2 5.63 -29.00 -117.30
C ASN A 2 5.81 -29.21 -115.78
N ASN A 3 6.71 -30.16 -115.51
CA ASN A 3 7.72 -30.19 -114.44
C ASN A 3 8.27 -28.81 -114.05
N ASN A 4 8.54 -28.63 -112.75
CA ASN A 4 9.87 -28.20 -112.31
C ASN A 4 10.18 -28.68 -110.88
N LYS A 5 11.27 -29.46 -110.80
CA LYS A 5 11.95 -29.89 -109.57
C LYS A 5 12.59 -28.67 -108.90
N LEU A 6 12.44 -28.55 -107.58
CA LEU A 6 13.30 -27.69 -106.75
C LEU A 6 14.21 -28.58 -105.90
N GLU A 7 15.50 -28.46 -106.16
CA GLU A 7 16.59 -29.17 -105.51
C GLU A 7 16.71 -28.78 -104.03
N ARG A 8 16.80 -29.79 -103.17
CA ARG A 8 17.20 -29.65 -101.76
C ARG A 8 18.74 -29.60 -101.69
N ASN A 9 19.29 -28.40 -101.57
CA ASN A 9 20.69 -28.24 -101.21
C ASN A 9 20.91 -28.46 -99.70
N TYR A 10 21.36 -29.67 -99.36
CA TYR A 10 21.86 -30.03 -98.03
C TYR A 10 23.25 -29.41 -97.81
N HIS A 11 23.30 -28.24 -97.16
CA HIS A 11 24.56 -27.77 -96.57
C HIS A 11 24.74 -28.40 -95.17
N LYS A 12 25.49 -29.51 -95.12
CA LYS A 12 26.17 -29.97 -93.90
C LYS A 12 27.22 -28.93 -93.50
N LYS A 13 26.85 -27.95 -92.68
CA LYS A 13 27.81 -27.19 -91.85
C LYS A 13 27.67 -27.69 -90.42
N SER A 14 28.79 -28.17 -89.85
CA SER A 14 28.91 -28.59 -88.46
C SER A 14 28.40 -27.50 -87.52
N PHE A 15 27.54 -27.89 -86.57
CA PHE A 15 26.95 -27.05 -85.52
C PHE A 15 27.99 -26.18 -84.78
N PHE A 16 29.24 -26.64 -84.73
CA PHE A 16 30.36 -25.95 -84.07
C PHE A 16 30.98 -24.78 -84.86
N ARG A 17 30.53 -24.47 -86.09
CA ARG A 17 31.09 -23.39 -86.93
C ARG A 17 30.21 -22.12 -87.04
N CYS A 18 29.05 -22.07 -86.39
CA CYS A 18 28.22 -20.85 -86.31
C CYS A 18 28.40 -20.17 -84.94
N THR A 19 28.83 -18.91 -84.93
CA THR A 19 29.00 -18.07 -83.73
C THR A 19 27.73 -17.94 -82.90
N SER A 20 26.55 -17.97 -83.52
CA SER A 20 25.25 -18.00 -82.85
C SER A 20 24.95 -19.34 -82.16
N GLY A 21 25.50 -20.46 -82.64
CA GLY A 21 25.37 -21.77 -82.00
C GLY A 21 26.19 -21.90 -80.71
N SER A 22 27.39 -21.31 -80.69
CA SER A 22 28.26 -21.29 -79.50
C SER A 22 27.67 -20.49 -78.34
N VAL A 23 27.01 -19.36 -78.64
CA VAL A 23 26.32 -18.53 -77.63
C VAL A 23 25.10 -19.26 -77.06
N VAL A 24 24.34 -19.99 -77.88
CA VAL A 24 23.17 -20.76 -77.43
C VAL A 24 23.59 -21.88 -76.46
N VAL A 25 24.71 -22.56 -76.69
CA VAL A 25 25.23 -23.57 -75.76
C VAL A 25 25.64 -22.94 -74.42
N ALA A 26 26.35 -21.82 -74.46
CA ALA A 26 26.75 -21.10 -73.24
C ALA A 26 25.52 -20.58 -72.47
N PHE A 27 24.50 -20.08 -73.17
CA PHE A 27 23.25 -19.60 -72.56
C PHE A 27 22.40 -20.74 -71.99
N ALA A 28 22.35 -21.88 -72.70
CA ALA A 28 21.67 -23.10 -72.24
C ALA A 28 22.30 -23.70 -70.98
N ILE A 29 23.59 -23.44 -70.72
CA ILE A 29 24.27 -23.83 -69.49
C ILE A 29 24.12 -22.75 -68.41
N MET A 30 24.39 -21.48 -68.73
CA MET A 30 24.41 -20.39 -67.74
C MET A 30 23.03 -20.07 -67.16
N LEU A 31 21.96 -20.07 -67.96
CA LEU A 31 20.63 -19.69 -67.47
C LEU A 31 20.11 -20.67 -66.39
N PRO A 32 20.17 -22.00 -66.58
CA PRO A 32 19.85 -22.95 -65.51
C PRO A 32 20.76 -22.78 -64.28
N THR A 33 22.06 -22.56 -64.45
CA THR A 33 22.98 -22.38 -63.32
C THR A 33 22.64 -21.13 -62.51
N MET A 34 22.34 -19.99 -63.15
CA MET A 34 21.91 -18.77 -62.45
C MET A 34 20.59 -18.98 -61.70
N LEU A 35 19.63 -19.68 -62.30
CA LEU A 35 18.35 -19.99 -61.64
C LEU A 35 18.56 -20.90 -60.43
N ILE A 36 19.43 -21.91 -60.53
CA ILE A 36 19.81 -22.78 -59.40
C ILE A 36 20.47 -21.95 -58.29
N CYS A 37 21.44 -21.10 -58.62
CA CYS A 37 22.08 -20.22 -57.64
C CYS A 37 21.09 -19.29 -56.95
N MET A 38 20.16 -18.67 -57.70
CA MET A 38 19.10 -17.83 -57.13
C MET A 38 18.19 -18.63 -56.18
N LEU A 39 17.78 -19.84 -56.56
CA LEU A 39 16.96 -20.71 -55.71
C LEU A 39 17.69 -21.10 -54.42
N VAL A 40 18.99 -21.42 -54.51
CA VAL A 40 19.83 -21.70 -53.33
C VAL A 40 19.94 -20.46 -52.44
N SER A 41 20.15 -19.27 -53.01
CA SER A 41 20.21 -18.02 -52.25
C SER A 41 18.88 -17.69 -51.56
N ILE A 42 17.75 -17.85 -52.26
CA ILE A 42 16.40 -17.63 -51.68
C ILE A 42 16.16 -18.58 -50.51
N ASN A 43 16.48 -19.87 -50.68
CA ASN A 43 16.39 -20.86 -49.60
C ASN A 43 17.24 -20.47 -48.38
N TYR A 44 18.49 -20.05 -48.61
CA TYR A 44 19.40 -19.67 -47.53
C TYR A 44 18.91 -18.43 -46.78
N VAL A 45 18.43 -17.41 -47.49
CA VAL A 45 17.88 -16.19 -46.89
C VAL A 45 16.61 -16.49 -46.11
N GLN A 46 15.74 -17.35 -46.64
CA GLN A 46 14.50 -17.76 -45.96
C GLN A 46 14.82 -18.57 -44.69
N GLU A 47 15.81 -19.45 -44.74
CA GLU A 47 16.29 -20.20 -43.59
C GLU A 47 16.87 -19.26 -42.51
N MET A 48 17.74 -18.32 -42.88
CA MET A 48 18.29 -17.33 -41.94
C MET A 48 17.21 -16.45 -41.31
N ARG A 49 16.22 -16.02 -42.10
CA ARG A 49 15.10 -15.23 -41.59
C ARG A 49 14.25 -16.01 -40.59
N ASN A 50 13.95 -17.27 -40.89
CA ASN A 50 13.21 -18.15 -39.97
C ASN A 50 14.02 -18.44 -38.70
N ARG A 51 15.34 -18.63 -38.81
CA ARG A 51 16.26 -18.77 -37.67
C ARG A 51 16.20 -17.57 -36.72
N ALA A 52 16.33 -16.36 -37.25
CA ALA A 52 16.34 -15.14 -36.46
C ALA A 52 15.02 -14.95 -35.69
N LYS A 53 13.88 -15.09 -36.39
CA LYS A 53 12.54 -14.97 -35.78
C LYS A 53 12.29 -16.01 -34.70
N LEU A 54 12.71 -17.26 -34.93
CA LEU A 54 12.58 -18.31 -33.92
C LEU A 54 13.46 -18.05 -32.70
N SER A 55 14.67 -17.51 -32.88
CA SER A 55 15.55 -17.16 -31.76
C SER A 55 14.92 -16.09 -30.87
N GLU A 56 14.42 -15.01 -31.49
CA GLU A 56 13.69 -13.94 -30.80
C GLU A 56 12.46 -14.48 -30.06
N ALA A 57 11.64 -15.31 -30.73
CA ALA A 57 10.49 -15.95 -30.13
C ALA A 57 10.85 -16.86 -28.94
N THR A 58 11.95 -17.61 -29.01
CA THR A 58 12.41 -18.45 -27.90
C THR A 58 12.92 -17.63 -26.71
N ASN A 59 13.54 -16.47 -26.96
CA ASN A 59 13.95 -15.55 -25.91
C ASN A 59 12.74 -14.90 -25.22
N GLU A 60 11.75 -14.43 -25.98
CA GLU A 60 10.50 -13.90 -25.44
C GLU A 60 9.71 -14.97 -24.68
N ALA A 61 9.60 -16.17 -25.24
CA ALA A 61 9.02 -17.33 -24.55
C ALA A 61 9.75 -17.63 -23.25
N SER A 62 11.08 -17.56 -23.23
CA SER A 62 11.85 -17.79 -22.00
C SER A 62 11.61 -16.72 -20.95
N LEU A 63 11.44 -15.44 -21.34
CA LEU A 63 11.03 -14.38 -20.43
C LEU A 63 9.64 -14.66 -19.85
N ALA A 64 8.71 -15.03 -20.73
CA ALA A 64 7.34 -15.35 -20.34
C ALA A 64 7.27 -16.57 -19.41
N ILE A 65 8.15 -17.56 -19.59
CA ILE A 65 8.26 -18.73 -18.72
C ILE A 65 8.98 -18.39 -17.40
N VAL A 66 10.03 -17.58 -17.42
CA VAL A 66 10.64 -17.03 -16.19
C VAL A 66 9.58 -16.29 -15.38
N ALA A 67 8.73 -15.52 -16.05
CA ALA A 67 7.59 -14.85 -15.45
C ALA A 67 6.58 -15.83 -14.82
N LEU A 68 6.35 -17.03 -15.37
CA LEU A 68 5.48 -18.05 -14.77
C LEU A 68 6.07 -18.68 -13.49
N ASN A 69 7.40 -18.72 -13.39
CA ASN A 69 8.18 -19.20 -12.25
C ASN A 69 7.70 -20.52 -11.57
N ASN A 70 7.13 -21.45 -12.33
CA ASN A 70 6.61 -22.74 -11.80
C ASN A 70 7.69 -23.82 -11.64
N LYS A 71 8.97 -23.48 -11.89
CA LYS A 71 10.20 -24.27 -11.72
C LYS A 71 10.18 -25.66 -12.36
N ASN A 72 9.27 -25.88 -13.33
CA ASN A 72 8.96 -27.22 -13.87
C ASN A 72 8.78 -28.25 -12.73
N ILE A 73 8.05 -27.89 -11.66
CA ILE A 73 7.93 -28.73 -10.46
C ILE A 73 7.17 -30.03 -10.76
N ASP A 74 6.18 -29.97 -11.64
CA ASP A 74 5.30 -31.07 -12.01
C ASP A 74 4.97 -31.10 -13.53
N ASP A 75 4.35 -32.20 -13.99
CA ASP A 75 3.96 -32.38 -15.40
C ASP A 75 3.01 -31.27 -15.93
N PRO A 76 2.01 -30.79 -15.14
CA PRO A 76 1.21 -29.62 -15.50
C PRO A 76 2.01 -28.33 -15.73
N ALA A 77 3.00 -28.04 -14.86
CA ALA A 77 3.88 -26.88 -15.03
C ALA A 77 4.69 -26.97 -16.34
N ILE A 78 5.20 -28.18 -16.66
CA ILE A 78 5.93 -28.42 -17.90
C ILE A 78 5.02 -28.20 -19.12
N GLU A 79 3.79 -28.73 -19.08
CA GLU A 79 2.82 -28.59 -20.18
C GLU A 79 2.35 -27.14 -20.36
N GLN A 80 2.14 -26.41 -19.26
CA GLN A 80 1.79 -25.00 -19.29
C GLN A 80 2.91 -24.16 -19.91
N ASN A 81 4.16 -24.39 -19.48
CA ASN A 81 5.31 -23.70 -20.06
C ASN A 81 5.47 -24.03 -21.55
N ARG A 82 5.19 -25.28 -21.94
CA ARG A 82 5.21 -25.72 -23.34
C ARG A 82 4.18 -24.98 -24.19
N LYS A 83 2.95 -24.85 -23.71
CA LYS A 83 1.90 -24.07 -24.37
C LYS A 83 2.26 -22.58 -24.48
N MET A 84 2.82 -22.01 -23.41
CA MET A 84 3.31 -20.63 -23.40
C MET A 84 4.37 -20.42 -24.48
N ALA A 85 5.40 -21.26 -24.52
CA ALA A 85 6.44 -21.21 -25.54
C ALA A 85 5.87 -21.39 -26.96
N LEU A 86 4.95 -22.34 -27.13
CA LEU A 86 4.32 -22.59 -28.42
C LEU A 86 3.54 -21.37 -28.93
N ASN A 87 2.85 -20.63 -28.05
CA ASN A 87 2.11 -19.41 -28.44
C ASN A 87 3.04 -18.31 -28.97
N TYR A 88 4.15 -18.03 -28.28
CA TYR A 88 5.14 -17.05 -28.73
C TYR A 88 5.85 -17.48 -30.04
N ILE A 89 6.17 -18.77 -30.16
CA ILE A 89 6.74 -19.34 -31.39
C ILE A 89 5.74 -19.23 -32.55
N ASN A 90 4.47 -19.59 -32.33
CA ASN A 90 3.39 -19.53 -33.32
C ASN A 90 3.05 -18.10 -33.78
N TYR A 91 3.24 -17.10 -32.92
CA TYR A 91 3.12 -15.70 -33.31
C TYR A 91 4.20 -15.29 -34.31
N SER A 92 5.40 -15.88 -34.19
CA SER A 92 6.59 -15.47 -34.94
C SER A 92 6.77 -16.20 -36.27
N ILE A 93 6.05 -17.30 -36.51
CA ILE A 93 6.11 -18.12 -37.73
C ILE A 93 4.84 -18.00 -38.58
N TYR A 94 5.01 -18.14 -39.91
CA TYR A 94 3.91 -17.95 -40.87
C TYR A 94 2.98 -19.18 -40.97
N GLN A 95 3.50 -20.38 -40.72
CA GLN A 95 2.72 -21.61 -40.63
C GLN A 95 2.53 -21.97 -39.15
N LYS A 96 1.32 -21.75 -38.64
CA LYS A 96 0.97 -22.08 -37.26
C LYS A 96 1.09 -23.58 -37.02
N ILE A 97 1.80 -23.96 -35.97
CA ILE A 97 1.98 -25.35 -35.54
C ILE A 97 0.88 -25.66 -34.53
N SER A 98 0.08 -26.69 -34.78
CA SER A 98 -0.90 -27.19 -33.81
C SER A 98 -0.21 -28.07 -32.76
N ASP A 99 -0.75 -28.15 -31.55
CA ASP A 99 -0.24 -29.04 -30.47
C ASP A 99 -0.08 -30.50 -30.95
N GLY A 100 -0.93 -30.95 -31.87
CA GLY A 100 -0.85 -32.29 -32.48
C GLY A 100 0.33 -32.53 -33.42
N LEU A 101 1.01 -31.48 -33.91
CA LEU A 101 2.20 -31.58 -34.77
C LEU A 101 3.52 -31.69 -33.98
N VAL A 102 3.52 -31.40 -32.68
CA VAL A 102 4.72 -31.53 -31.81
C VAL A 102 4.99 -33.01 -31.44
N GLY A 103 4.11 -33.93 -31.85
CA GLY A 103 4.30 -35.38 -31.76
C GLY A 103 4.76 -36.04 -33.08
N ASN A 104 4.70 -35.33 -34.21
CA ASN A 104 5.27 -35.79 -35.47
C ASN A 104 6.68 -35.22 -35.63
N LYS A 105 7.59 -36.03 -36.20
CA LYS A 105 9.07 -35.90 -36.19
C LYS A 105 9.68 -34.59 -36.74
N ASP A 106 8.87 -33.57 -37.02
CA ASP A 106 9.26 -32.34 -37.70
C ASP A 106 9.41 -31.12 -36.78
N ALA A 107 8.85 -31.12 -35.56
CA ALA A 107 9.13 -30.07 -34.56
C ALA A 107 9.03 -30.54 -33.10
N THR A 108 9.94 -30.07 -32.22
CA THR A 108 9.92 -30.37 -30.78
C THR A 108 10.24 -29.14 -29.93
N ILE A 109 9.49 -28.91 -28.85
CA ILE A 109 9.79 -27.90 -27.81
C ILE A 109 10.17 -28.64 -26.53
N ASN A 110 11.36 -28.35 -25.99
CA ASN A 110 11.79 -28.83 -24.68
C ASN A 110 12.09 -27.64 -23.77
N ILE A 111 11.58 -27.68 -22.53
CA ILE A 111 11.82 -26.63 -21.54
C ILE A 111 12.53 -27.26 -20.34
N SER A 112 13.68 -26.71 -19.96
CA SER A 112 14.44 -27.18 -18.79
C SER A 112 14.67 -26.05 -17.80
N TYR A 113 14.50 -26.33 -16.52
CA TYR A 113 14.84 -25.41 -15.43
C TYR A 113 16.11 -25.91 -14.71
N ASP A 114 17.12 -25.05 -14.59
CA ASP A 114 18.33 -25.30 -13.81
C ASP A 114 18.14 -24.72 -12.41
N LYS A 115 18.01 -25.58 -11.39
CA LYS A 115 17.73 -25.17 -10.00
C LYS A 115 18.87 -24.38 -9.37
N ASP A 116 20.12 -24.71 -9.69
CA ASP A 116 21.30 -24.09 -9.07
C ASP A 116 21.57 -22.71 -9.65
N LYS A 117 21.28 -22.53 -10.95
CA LYS A 117 21.50 -21.26 -11.66
C LYS A 117 20.24 -20.41 -11.80
N LYS A 118 19.07 -20.96 -11.46
CA LYS A 118 17.74 -20.35 -11.64
C LYS A 118 17.49 -19.86 -13.07
N ILE A 119 17.83 -20.70 -14.06
CA ILE A 119 17.72 -20.38 -15.50
C ILE A 119 16.67 -21.28 -16.14
N TYR A 120 15.72 -20.67 -16.85
CA TYR A 120 14.85 -21.39 -17.78
C TYR A 120 15.46 -21.45 -19.17
N SER A 121 15.48 -22.65 -19.74
CA SER A 121 15.92 -22.88 -21.10
C SER A 121 14.77 -23.37 -21.97
N VAL A 122 14.51 -22.69 -23.08
CA VAL A 122 13.59 -23.11 -24.12
C VAL A 122 14.41 -23.59 -25.31
N VAL A 123 14.19 -24.84 -25.71
CA VAL A 123 14.82 -25.47 -26.88
C VAL A 123 13.73 -25.77 -27.88
N TYR A 124 13.81 -25.16 -29.05
CA TYR A 124 12.93 -25.43 -30.17
C TYR A 124 13.69 -26.05 -31.33
N LYS A 125 13.23 -27.21 -31.80
CA LYS A 125 13.78 -27.88 -32.97
C LYS A 125 12.71 -27.90 -34.05
N GLN A 126 13.04 -27.49 -35.27
CA GLN A 126 12.13 -27.53 -36.42
C GLN A 126 12.85 -28.02 -37.67
N LYS A 127 12.19 -28.89 -38.43
CA LYS A 127 12.60 -29.34 -39.75
C LYS A 127 12.00 -28.40 -40.80
N PHE A 128 12.82 -27.92 -41.73
CA PHE A 128 12.38 -27.07 -42.83
C PHE A 128 12.43 -27.82 -44.15
N ASP A 129 11.34 -27.75 -44.90
CA ASP A 129 11.30 -28.22 -46.29
C ASP A 129 11.97 -27.16 -47.17
N PHE A 130 13.07 -27.53 -47.85
CA PHE A 130 13.70 -26.67 -48.86
C PHE A 130 12.81 -26.56 -50.11
N LEU A 131 12.78 -25.40 -50.78
CA LEU A 131 12.07 -25.24 -52.06
C LEU A 131 12.63 -26.16 -53.17
N THR A 132 13.84 -26.68 -52.97
CA THR A 132 14.52 -27.62 -53.87
C THR A 132 14.44 -29.07 -53.39
N SER A 133 13.62 -29.39 -52.37
CA SER A 133 13.45 -30.79 -51.95
C SER A 133 12.63 -31.53 -53.02
N ASP A 134 13.25 -32.54 -53.62
CA ASP A 134 12.63 -33.34 -54.66
C ASP A 134 11.54 -34.23 -54.04
N LYS A 135 10.28 -33.78 -54.07
CA LYS A 135 9.12 -34.60 -53.67
C LYS A 135 8.70 -35.59 -54.76
N GLY A 136 9.40 -35.65 -55.90
CA GLY A 136 8.93 -36.30 -57.13
C GLY A 136 9.64 -37.58 -57.56
N SER A 137 10.75 -38.00 -56.94
CA SER A 137 11.42 -39.24 -57.32
C SER A 137 11.96 -39.96 -56.09
N GLY A 138 11.70 -41.26 -55.96
CA GLY A 138 12.05 -42.09 -54.80
C GLY A 138 13.55 -42.27 -54.53
N GLN A 139 14.40 -41.35 -54.99
CA GLN A 139 15.84 -41.29 -54.78
C GLN A 139 16.34 -39.83 -54.77
N GLY A 140 15.71 -38.97 -53.96
CA GLY A 140 16.20 -37.61 -53.71
C GLY A 140 17.03 -37.54 -52.43
N ASN A 141 18.36 -37.43 -52.54
CA ASN A 141 19.27 -37.03 -51.44
C ASN A 141 19.11 -35.54 -51.08
N GLY A 142 17.87 -35.07 -50.93
CA GLY A 142 17.58 -33.76 -50.36
C GLY A 142 17.80 -33.86 -48.85
N VAL A 143 18.90 -33.30 -48.34
CA VAL A 143 19.20 -33.32 -46.92
C VAL A 143 18.20 -32.44 -46.19
N ASP A 144 17.14 -33.06 -45.71
CA ASP A 144 16.24 -32.53 -44.70
C ASP A 144 17.05 -32.17 -43.43
N LYS A 145 17.53 -30.93 -43.32
CA LYS A 145 18.26 -30.46 -42.15
C LYS A 145 17.28 -29.97 -41.10
N SER A 146 17.22 -30.67 -39.96
CA SER A 146 16.55 -30.15 -38.77
C SER A 146 17.38 -29.03 -38.16
N MET A 147 16.74 -27.92 -37.86
CA MET A 147 17.33 -26.75 -37.24
C MET A 147 17.00 -26.72 -35.75
N LEU A 148 18.02 -26.47 -34.91
CA LEU A 148 17.86 -26.34 -33.47
C LEU A 148 18.11 -24.88 -33.07
N VAL A 149 17.13 -24.28 -32.41
CA VAL A 149 17.18 -22.94 -31.86
C VAL A 149 16.96 -23.06 -30.34
N SER A 150 17.85 -22.51 -29.54
CA SER A 150 17.76 -22.65 -28.10
C SER A 150 18.43 -21.50 -27.39
N ASN A 151 17.83 -20.98 -26.32
CA ASN A 151 18.49 -20.00 -25.46
C ASN A 151 19.59 -20.60 -24.52
N LYS A 152 19.87 -21.91 -24.60
CA LYS A 152 20.83 -22.64 -23.74
C LYS A 152 22.20 -22.90 -24.39
N ALA A 153 22.20 -23.31 -25.67
CA ALA A 153 23.41 -23.67 -26.43
C ALA A 153 24.07 -22.44 -27.08
N ASP A 154 25.30 -22.55 -27.61
CA ASP A 154 25.92 -21.51 -28.45
C ASP A 154 25.24 -21.45 -29.84
N THR A 155 23.99 -21.03 -29.84
CA THR A 155 23.20 -20.78 -31.06
C THR A 155 22.93 -19.28 -31.19
N TYR A 156 22.51 -18.86 -32.38
CA TYR A 156 22.39 -17.44 -32.75
C TYR A 156 21.42 -16.68 -31.83
N GLY A 157 21.86 -15.55 -31.27
CA GLY A 157 20.98 -14.54 -30.66
C GLY A 157 20.49 -14.82 -29.23
N ASN A 158 21.21 -15.62 -28.43
CA ASN A 158 20.69 -16.07 -27.14
C ASN A 158 20.81 -15.06 -26.01
N THR A 159 19.68 -14.75 -25.38
CA THR A 159 19.64 -14.03 -24.10
C THR A 159 19.24 -14.98 -22.98
N ARG A 160 20.06 -15.06 -21.93
CA ARG A 160 19.72 -15.80 -20.71
C ARG A 160 19.05 -14.84 -19.74
N LYS A 161 17.89 -15.23 -19.20
CA LYS A 161 17.18 -14.46 -18.16
C LYS A 161 17.19 -15.24 -16.86
N PHE A 162 17.49 -14.53 -15.79
CA PHE A 162 17.65 -15.07 -14.44
C PHE A 162 16.44 -14.68 -13.59
N GLU A 163 16.02 -15.57 -12.70
CA GLU A 163 15.13 -15.22 -11.60
C GLU A 163 15.93 -14.38 -10.58
N GLY A 164 15.82 -13.06 -10.66
CA GLY A 164 16.33 -12.14 -9.65
C GLY A 164 15.23 -11.83 -8.63
N VAL A 165 15.53 -12.00 -7.34
CA VAL A 165 14.64 -11.51 -6.28
C VAL A 165 14.99 -10.04 -6.08
N ASP A 166 14.06 -9.16 -6.43
CA ASP A 166 14.22 -7.73 -6.17
C ASP A 166 13.90 -7.39 -4.70
N THR A 167 14.40 -6.26 -4.23
CA THR A 167 14.12 -5.78 -2.87
C THR A 167 12.77 -5.08 -2.80
N LEU A 168 12.05 -5.29 -1.69
CA LEU A 168 10.67 -4.86 -1.54
C LEU A 168 10.38 -4.30 -0.14
N ASP A 169 9.85 -3.09 -0.09
CA ASP A 169 9.30 -2.46 1.12
C ASP A 169 7.77 -2.50 1.03
N ILE A 170 7.11 -3.18 1.97
CA ILE A 170 5.64 -3.31 2.01
C ILE A 170 5.09 -2.66 3.27
N ALA A 171 4.23 -1.65 3.08
CA ALA A 171 3.49 -1.00 4.16
C ALA A 171 2.02 -1.44 4.15
N PHE A 172 1.59 -2.12 5.21
CA PHE A 172 0.17 -2.39 5.45
C PHE A 172 -0.46 -1.21 6.18
N ILE A 173 -1.37 -0.51 5.50
CA ILE A 173 -2.18 0.57 6.05
C ILE A 173 -3.52 -0.04 6.43
N SER A 174 -3.71 -0.25 7.74
CA SER A 174 -4.73 -1.16 8.28
C SER A 174 -5.77 -0.39 9.06
N ASP A 175 -7.04 -0.56 8.70
CA ASP A 175 -8.18 0.10 9.31
C ASP A 175 -8.54 -0.49 10.69
N PHE A 176 -8.43 0.35 11.73
CA PHE A 176 -8.81 0.04 13.11
C PHE A 176 -9.99 0.91 13.59
N SER A 177 -10.84 1.38 12.68
CA SER A 177 -12.08 2.05 13.01
C SER A 177 -13.13 1.12 13.61
N GLY A 178 -14.20 1.70 14.16
CA GLY A 178 -15.30 0.95 14.76
C GLY A 178 -15.94 -0.06 13.79
N SER A 179 -16.05 0.26 12.49
CA SER A 179 -16.66 -0.62 11.50
C SER A 179 -15.81 -1.86 11.17
N ALA A 180 -14.52 -1.87 11.54
CA ALA A 180 -13.68 -3.07 11.45
C ALA A 180 -14.13 -4.19 12.42
N THR A 181 -14.92 -3.87 13.46
CA THR A 181 -15.58 -4.87 14.32
C THR A 181 -16.76 -5.57 13.66
N CYS A 182 -17.26 -5.04 12.56
CA CYS A 182 -18.41 -5.62 11.88
C CYS A 182 -18.11 -7.06 11.46
N GLN A 183 -19.15 -7.88 11.56
CA GLN A 183 -19.13 -9.23 11.01
C GLN A 183 -18.94 -9.13 9.51
N TYR A 184 -18.13 -10.03 8.97
CA TYR A 184 -17.78 -10.01 7.57
C TYR A 184 -19.04 -10.07 6.71
N ASN A 185 -19.96 -10.99 7.00
CA ASN A 185 -21.22 -11.17 6.27
C ASN A 185 -22.29 -10.10 6.55
N ASP A 186 -22.09 -9.23 7.55
CA ASP A 186 -23.03 -8.17 7.87
C ASP A 186 -22.77 -6.97 6.98
N THR A 187 -23.58 -6.91 5.93
CA THR A 187 -23.53 -5.86 4.92
C THR A 187 -24.11 -4.53 5.40
N THR A 188 -24.84 -4.53 6.52
CA THR A 188 -25.54 -3.36 7.07
C THR A 188 -24.77 -2.70 8.22
N CYS A 189 -23.86 -3.44 8.84
CA CYS A 189 -23.00 -2.92 9.90
C CYS A 189 -22.00 -1.90 9.36
N ASN A 190 -22.03 -0.72 9.96
CA ASN A 190 -21.14 0.41 9.69
C ASN A 190 -20.63 1.08 10.97
N ASP A 191 -20.97 0.54 12.12
CA ASP A 191 -20.66 1.09 13.43
C ASP A 191 -19.98 0.02 14.28
N TYR A 192 -19.46 0.44 15.43
CA TYR A 192 -18.87 -0.46 16.40
C TYR A 192 -19.87 -1.52 16.90
N SER A 193 -19.50 -2.81 16.81
CA SER A 193 -20.30 -3.96 17.18
C SER A 193 -19.50 -4.97 18.02
N GLU A 194 -19.96 -5.22 19.24
CA GLU A 194 -19.43 -6.27 20.13
C GLU A 194 -20.22 -7.60 20.00
N GLY A 195 -21.05 -7.75 18.96
CA GLY A 195 -21.91 -8.91 18.74
C GLY A 195 -21.39 -9.86 17.65
N GLY A 196 -21.15 -11.13 18.01
CA GLY A 196 -20.83 -12.22 17.10
C GLY A 196 -19.52 -12.93 17.44
N SER A 197 -19.20 -14.02 16.74
CA SER A 197 -17.92 -14.70 16.95
C SER A 197 -16.78 -13.79 16.49
N TYR A 198 -15.71 -13.69 17.28
CA TYR A 198 -14.51 -12.91 16.91
C TYR A 198 -13.86 -13.45 15.63
N ASP A 199 -14.05 -14.74 15.34
CA ASP A 199 -13.43 -15.44 14.20
C ASP A 199 -14.01 -15.04 12.83
N VAL A 200 -15.05 -14.20 12.80
CA VAL A 200 -15.75 -13.76 11.57
C VAL A 200 -15.82 -12.23 11.43
N GLN A 201 -15.08 -11.48 12.25
CA GLN A 201 -14.96 -10.03 12.12
C GLN A 201 -13.97 -9.62 11.01
N ARG A 202 -14.25 -8.49 10.34
CA ARG A 202 -13.38 -7.92 9.29
C ARG A 202 -11.94 -7.73 9.79
N LEU A 203 -11.77 -7.22 11.01
CA LEU A 203 -10.46 -7.05 11.64
C LEU A 203 -9.69 -8.37 11.77
N GLN A 204 -10.34 -9.46 12.22
CA GLN A 204 -9.64 -10.73 12.43
C GLN A 204 -9.16 -11.33 11.10
N TYR A 205 -9.93 -11.16 10.02
CA TYR A 205 -9.51 -11.55 8.67
C TYR A 205 -8.31 -10.72 8.20
N MET A 206 -8.35 -9.40 8.38
CA MET A 206 -7.22 -8.52 8.08
C MET A 206 -5.96 -8.91 8.87
N LYS A 207 -6.11 -9.12 10.19
CA LYS A 207 -5.03 -9.55 11.09
C LYS A 207 -4.40 -10.86 10.62
N THR A 208 -5.23 -11.86 10.34
CA THR A 208 -4.79 -13.19 9.91
C THR A 208 -4.10 -13.11 8.55
N ALA A 209 -4.69 -12.40 7.58
CA ALA A 209 -4.11 -12.24 6.25
C ALA A 209 -2.75 -11.53 6.28
N ILE A 210 -2.63 -10.43 7.03
CA ILE A 210 -1.35 -9.73 7.21
C ILE A 210 -0.32 -10.67 7.85
N ALA A 211 -0.69 -11.37 8.92
CA ALA A 211 0.20 -12.30 9.61
C ALA A 211 0.69 -13.41 8.67
N ASP A 212 -0.19 -14.01 7.87
CA ASP A 212 0.15 -15.11 6.98
C ASP A 212 0.99 -14.64 5.78
N ILE A 213 0.74 -13.44 5.27
CA ILE A 213 1.60 -12.83 4.24
C ILE A 213 3.01 -12.60 4.79
N ILE A 214 3.14 -12.02 6.00
CA ILE A 214 4.46 -11.85 6.62
C ILE A 214 5.09 -13.22 6.86
N ASP A 215 4.35 -14.20 7.38
CA ASP A 215 4.87 -15.55 7.65
C ASP A 215 5.42 -16.24 6.39
N ARG A 216 4.73 -16.07 5.26
CA ARG A 216 5.15 -16.60 3.96
C ARG A 216 6.44 -15.98 3.44
N PHE A 217 6.57 -14.66 3.58
CA PHE A 217 7.67 -13.92 2.96
C PHE A 217 8.82 -13.56 3.93
N LYS A 218 8.67 -13.76 5.24
CA LYS A 218 9.70 -13.41 6.25
C LYS A 218 11.06 -14.06 6.03
N GLN A 219 11.11 -15.20 5.33
CA GLN A 219 12.35 -15.92 5.03
C GLN A 219 13.21 -15.21 3.97
N TYR A 220 12.62 -14.28 3.22
CA TYR A 220 13.33 -13.48 2.21
C TYR A 220 13.80 -12.17 2.85
N PRO A 221 15.11 -11.99 3.12
CA PRO A 221 15.64 -10.76 3.71
C PRO A 221 15.43 -9.52 2.82
N GLU A 222 15.17 -9.73 1.52
CA GLU A 222 14.86 -8.68 0.56
C GLU A 222 13.49 -8.01 0.81
N TYR A 223 12.62 -8.62 1.63
CA TYR A 223 11.25 -8.18 1.87
C TYR A 223 11.16 -7.56 3.26
N GLN A 224 10.85 -6.28 3.35
CA GLN A 224 10.64 -5.57 4.60
C GLN A 224 9.17 -5.21 4.78
N PHE A 225 8.66 -5.38 6.00
CA PHE A 225 7.26 -5.11 6.32
C PHE A 225 7.13 -3.97 7.34
N ALA A 226 6.13 -3.12 7.13
CA ALA A 226 5.68 -2.12 8.08
C ALA A 226 4.17 -2.25 8.32
N LEU A 227 3.72 -1.89 9.52
CA LEU A 227 2.31 -1.85 9.90
C LEU A 227 1.94 -0.43 10.32
N ILE A 228 0.93 0.13 9.67
CA ILE A 228 0.38 1.46 9.92
C ILE A 228 -1.09 1.25 10.32
N PRO A 229 -1.38 0.96 11.60
CA PRO A 229 -2.75 0.89 12.06
C PRO A 229 -3.30 2.32 12.19
N TYR A 230 -4.54 2.54 11.75
CA TYR A 230 -5.14 3.86 11.81
C TYR A 230 -6.60 3.84 12.26
N ASP A 231 -6.98 4.92 12.91
CA ASP A 231 -8.37 5.36 13.07
C ASP A 231 -8.41 6.84 12.61
N ILE A 232 -8.79 7.77 13.49
CA ILE A 232 -8.57 9.20 13.29
C ILE A 232 -7.14 9.54 13.75
N GLY A 233 -6.17 9.14 12.93
CA GLY A 233 -4.74 9.27 13.21
C GLY A 233 -4.05 7.91 13.39
N VAL A 234 -2.73 7.94 13.54
CA VAL A 234 -1.91 6.73 13.69
C VAL A 234 -1.33 6.67 15.11
N PRO A 235 -1.67 5.64 15.93
CA PRO A 235 -1.05 5.45 17.23
C PRO A 235 0.44 5.12 17.09
N VAL A 236 1.30 5.78 17.87
CA VAL A 236 2.75 5.59 17.85
C VAL A 236 3.32 5.38 19.25
N GLN A 237 4.38 4.58 19.33
CA GLN A 237 5.07 4.29 20.58
C GLN A 237 5.87 5.50 21.08
N GLN A 238 5.76 5.77 22.38
CA GLN A 238 6.64 6.69 23.09
C GLN A 238 7.72 5.91 23.82
N LYS A 239 8.98 6.08 23.40
CA LYS A 239 10.10 5.32 23.98
C LYS A 239 10.36 5.75 25.43
N ASN A 240 10.41 4.76 26.33
CA ASN A 240 10.76 4.94 27.75
C ASN A 240 9.85 5.88 28.53
N VAL A 241 8.58 6.03 28.11
CA VAL A 241 7.58 6.82 28.84
C VAL A 241 6.48 5.88 29.30
N ALA A 242 6.27 5.80 30.62
CA ALA A 242 5.11 5.14 31.20
C ALA A 242 3.98 6.16 31.39
N ASN A 243 2.74 5.70 31.37
CA ASN A 243 1.64 6.52 31.83
C ASN A 243 1.77 6.76 33.36
N PRO A 244 1.12 7.80 33.93
CA PRO A 244 1.32 8.12 35.36
C PRO A 244 0.87 7.04 36.35
N ALA A 245 0.13 6.02 35.91
CA ALA A 245 -0.24 4.85 36.72
C ALA A 245 0.75 3.67 36.55
N GLY A 246 1.77 3.78 35.70
CA GLY A 246 2.84 2.78 35.52
C GLY A 246 2.67 1.83 34.33
N GLY A 247 1.53 1.86 33.62
CA GLY A 247 1.35 1.14 32.36
C GLY A 247 2.09 1.81 31.19
N GLU A 248 1.99 1.24 30.00
CA GLU A 248 2.57 1.85 28.80
C GLU A 248 1.85 3.16 28.42
N SER A 249 2.54 4.02 27.66
CA SER A 249 1.98 5.25 27.11
C SER A 249 2.05 5.24 25.58
N TYR A 250 1.28 6.11 24.94
CA TYR A 250 1.30 6.25 23.50
C TYR A 250 0.97 7.68 23.07
N ALA A 251 1.40 8.00 21.86
CA ALA A 251 1.05 9.24 21.19
C ALA A 251 0.18 8.97 19.97
N CYS A 252 -0.51 10.01 19.53
CA CYS A 252 -1.17 10.05 18.25
C CYS A 252 -0.32 10.83 17.26
N SER A 253 -0.24 10.36 16.01
CA SER A 253 0.58 10.96 14.96
C SER A 253 -0.23 11.14 13.68
N VAL A 254 -0.12 12.33 13.10
CA VAL A 254 -0.71 12.71 11.79
C VAL A 254 0.34 13.45 10.98
N MET A 255 0.14 13.58 9.67
CA MET A 255 1.07 14.31 8.81
C MET A 255 0.33 15.33 7.94
N TYR A 256 0.42 16.60 8.32
CA TYR A 256 -0.23 17.72 7.64
C TYR A 256 0.58 19.00 7.80
N LYS A 257 0.62 19.82 6.75
CA LYS A 257 0.92 21.22 6.90
C LYS A 257 -0.36 21.93 7.31
N MET A 258 -0.33 22.55 8.48
CA MET A 258 -1.46 23.35 8.97
C MET A 258 -1.42 24.75 8.37
N THR A 259 -2.57 25.41 8.26
CA THR A 259 -2.61 26.83 7.90
C THR A 259 -1.94 27.70 8.97
N ASP A 260 -1.52 28.92 8.61
CA ASP A 260 -0.67 29.78 9.45
C ASP A 260 -1.18 29.99 10.88
N ASP A 261 -2.50 30.07 11.05
CA ASP A 261 -3.11 30.22 12.37
C ASP A 261 -2.86 29.00 13.27
N TYR A 262 -2.85 27.79 12.70
CA TYR A 262 -2.75 26.53 13.44
C TYR A 262 -1.36 25.88 13.38
N ALA A 263 -0.46 26.35 12.51
CA ALA A 263 0.90 25.83 12.34
C ALA A 263 1.79 25.98 13.59
N LYS A 264 1.50 26.97 14.45
CA LYS A 264 2.29 27.26 15.67
C LYS A 264 1.71 26.68 16.95
N ILE A 265 0.61 25.93 16.88
CA ILE A 265 -0.01 25.33 18.07
C ILE A 265 0.88 24.20 18.59
N ASP A 266 1.12 24.19 19.90
CA ASP A 266 1.79 23.07 20.57
C ASP A 266 0.75 21.97 20.87
N TYR A 267 0.46 21.14 19.88
CA TYR A 267 -0.54 20.07 19.99
C TYR A 267 -0.22 19.12 21.15
N ASN A 268 1.06 18.87 21.44
CA ASN A 268 1.45 18.00 22.55
C ASN A 268 1.12 18.63 23.91
N PHE A 269 1.37 19.93 24.09
CA PHE A 269 0.98 20.65 25.31
C PHE A 269 -0.54 20.66 25.53
N TRP A 270 -1.32 20.87 24.47
CA TRP A 270 -2.78 20.97 24.55
C TRP A 270 -3.50 19.62 24.68
N ALA A 271 -2.84 18.52 24.32
CA ALA A 271 -3.48 17.21 24.18
C ALA A 271 -4.16 16.66 25.44
N ASN A 272 -3.79 17.14 26.63
CA ASN A 272 -4.40 16.73 27.90
C ASN A 272 -5.03 17.89 28.70
N LYS A 273 -5.59 18.88 28.01
CA LYS A 273 -6.15 20.09 28.62
C LYS A 273 -7.65 20.23 28.39
N ASN A 274 -8.39 20.62 29.42
CA ASN A 274 -9.78 21.06 29.26
C ASN A 274 -9.84 22.56 29.01
N ILE A 275 -10.43 22.94 27.88
CA ILE A 275 -10.50 24.35 27.46
C ILE A 275 -11.82 25.03 27.82
N ALA A 276 -12.67 24.45 28.67
CA ALA A 276 -13.96 25.00 29.05
C ALA A 276 -14.90 25.36 27.86
N TYR A 277 -14.80 24.62 26.75
CA TYR A 277 -15.46 24.98 25.48
C TYR A 277 -16.94 25.32 25.61
N ARG A 278 -17.71 24.55 26.41
CA ARG A 278 -19.14 24.78 26.65
C ARG A 278 -19.45 26.21 27.15
N LYS A 279 -18.53 26.82 27.93
CA LYS A 279 -18.68 28.20 28.36
C LYS A 279 -18.54 29.14 27.17
N TRP A 280 -17.51 28.96 26.36
CA TRP A 280 -17.23 29.84 25.22
C TRP A 280 -18.28 29.72 24.12
N SER A 281 -18.71 28.50 23.80
CA SER A 281 -19.79 28.28 22.84
C SER A 281 -21.10 28.90 23.28
N SER A 282 -21.43 28.84 24.57
CA SER A 282 -22.58 29.54 25.14
C SER A 282 -22.47 31.06 24.99
N LEU A 283 -21.29 31.65 25.21
CA LEU A 283 -21.11 33.09 24.98
C LEU A 283 -21.30 33.47 23.50
N LYS A 284 -20.83 32.63 22.57
CA LYS A 284 -21.02 32.87 21.12
C LYS A 284 -22.49 32.72 20.72
N ALA A 285 -23.16 31.67 21.19
CA ALA A 285 -24.59 31.42 20.93
C ALA A 285 -25.50 32.55 21.46
N ASN A 286 -25.11 33.18 22.59
CA ASN A 286 -25.82 34.32 23.15
C ASN A 286 -25.37 35.67 22.56
N ASN A 287 -24.59 35.69 21.48
CA ASN A 287 -24.05 36.88 20.83
C ASN A 287 -23.23 37.81 21.75
N ILE A 288 -22.65 37.27 22.83
CA ILE A 288 -21.76 38.01 23.74
C ILE A 288 -20.35 38.12 23.14
N ILE A 289 -19.94 37.11 22.38
CA ILE A 289 -18.71 37.12 21.57
C ILE A 289 -19.07 36.83 20.12
N SER A 290 -18.45 37.52 19.18
CA SER A 290 -18.66 37.32 17.75
C SER A 290 -17.65 36.36 17.12
N ASN A 291 -16.41 36.36 17.61
CA ASN A 291 -15.32 35.55 17.07
C ASN A 291 -14.42 35.06 18.23
N TYR A 292 -14.08 33.77 18.23
CA TYR A 292 -13.19 33.20 19.25
C TYR A 292 -11.76 33.73 19.14
N LEU A 293 -11.23 33.88 17.93
CA LEU A 293 -9.84 34.28 17.68
C LEU A 293 -9.52 35.69 18.18
N THR A 294 -10.48 36.61 18.09
CA THR A 294 -10.28 38.02 18.49
C THR A 294 -10.74 38.31 19.92
N TYR A 295 -11.31 37.33 20.63
CA TYR A 295 -11.82 37.55 21.97
C TYR A 295 -10.69 37.52 23.01
N ASN A 296 -10.63 38.54 23.88
CA ASN A 296 -9.65 38.56 24.96
C ASN A 296 -10.15 37.78 26.19
N TYR A 297 -9.80 36.50 26.24
CA TYR A 297 -10.12 35.61 27.36
C TYR A 297 -9.44 36.01 28.68
N PHE A 298 -8.27 36.63 28.62
CA PHE A 298 -7.42 36.89 29.79
C PHE A 298 -7.69 38.23 30.48
N ASP A 299 -8.46 39.13 29.86
CA ASP A 299 -8.90 40.36 30.53
C ASP A 299 -10.02 40.09 31.54
N ARG A 300 -11.04 39.31 31.13
CA ARG A 300 -12.24 39.08 31.95
C ARG A 300 -12.30 37.70 32.59
N PHE A 301 -11.66 36.71 31.98
CA PHE A 301 -11.83 35.31 32.34
C PHE A 301 -10.53 34.56 32.61
N LYS A 302 -9.41 35.28 32.87
CA LYS A 302 -8.12 34.67 33.24
C LYS A 302 -8.23 33.56 34.27
N ASN A 303 -8.92 33.84 35.38
CA ASN A 303 -9.11 32.85 36.44
C ASN A 303 -9.98 31.68 35.98
N THR A 304 -10.98 31.91 35.13
CA THR A 304 -11.74 30.79 34.53
C THR A 304 -10.82 29.90 33.69
N VAL A 305 -10.03 30.49 32.78
CA VAL A 305 -9.17 29.74 31.87
C VAL A 305 -8.21 28.84 32.64
N TYR A 306 -7.42 29.42 33.55
CA TYR A 306 -6.45 28.65 34.32
C TYR A 306 -7.09 27.66 35.28
N TYR A 307 -8.24 28.01 35.86
CA TYR A 307 -8.97 27.10 36.72
C TYR A 307 -9.39 25.82 35.97
N TYR A 308 -9.98 25.93 34.78
CA TYR A 308 -10.39 24.74 34.02
C TYR A 308 -9.20 23.89 33.58
N LEU A 309 -8.11 24.53 33.14
CA LEU A 309 -6.89 23.80 32.76
C LEU A 309 -6.34 22.99 33.93
N ASP A 310 -6.27 23.58 35.12
CA ASP A 310 -5.71 22.96 36.32
C ASP A 310 -6.69 21.97 36.99
N TYR A 311 -7.97 22.31 37.07
CA TYR A 311 -9.00 21.50 37.72
C TYR A 311 -9.21 20.16 37.01
N PHE A 312 -9.27 20.15 35.68
CA PHE A 312 -9.41 18.89 34.96
C PHE A 312 -8.10 18.08 34.93
N TYR A 313 -6.95 18.75 35.03
CA TYR A 313 -5.69 18.09 35.28
C TYR A 313 -5.70 17.41 36.66
N TYR A 314 -6.16 18.08 37.71
CA TYR A 314 -6.42 17.46 39.03
C TYR A 314 -7.41 16.29 38.94
N ARG A 315 -8.51 16.43 38.19
CA ARG A 315 -9.51 15.35 38.03
C ARG A 315 -8.92 14.12 37.36
N TYR A 316 -8.01 14.29 36.40
CA TYR A 316 -7.29 13.17 35.80
C TYR A 316 -6.52 12.39 36.88
N TYR A 317 -5.86 13.08 37.80
CA TYR A 317 -5.18 12.43 38.92
C TYR A 317 -6.12 11.84 39.96
N SER A 318 -7.19 12.54 40.36
CA SER A 318 -8.08 12.08 41.43
C SER A 318 -9.09 11.03 41.00
N GLN A 319 -9.46 10.97 39.72
CA GLN A 319 -10.51 10.07 39.22
C GLN A 319 -9.98 8.92 38.35
N LEU A 320 -8.74 9.03 37.85
CA LEU A 320 -8.12 7.99 37.02
C LEU A 320 -6.82 7.46 37.65
N ILE A 321 -5.78 8.30 37.77
CA ILE A 321 -4.46 7.84 38.24
C ILE A 321 -4.48 7.35 39.70
N GLY A 322 -5.08 8.13 40.60
CA GLY A 322 -5.19 7.80 42.02
C GLY A 322 -5.90 6.47 42.24
N PRO A 323 -7.16 6.31 41.76
CA PRO A 323 -7.88 5.04 41.86
C PRO A 323 -7.14 3.87 41.20
N ALA A 324 -6.45 4.07 40.08
CA ALA A 324 -5.62 3.03 39.46
C ALA A 324 -4.48 2.55 40.38
N LEU A 325 -3.98 3.42 41.25
CA LEU A 325 -2.93 3.14 42.24
C LEU A 325 -3.49 2.79 43.65
N GLY A 326 -4.82 2.72 43.83
CA GLY A 326 -5.46 2.48 45.13
C GLY A 326 -5.51 3.70 46.07
N TYR A 327 -5.34 4.91 45.51
CA TYR A 327 -5.38 6.19 46.21
C TYR A 327 -6.74 6.89 46.05
N ASP A 328 -7.79 6.30 46.64
CA ASP A 328 -9.19 6.71 46.43
C ASP A 328 -9.63 7.97 47.21
N SER A 329 -8.69 8.81 47.65
CA SER A 329 -9.01 10.06 48.35
C SER A 329 -7.93 11.11 48.15
N ASP A 330 -8.31 12.38 48.18
CA ASP A 330 -7.37 13.49 48.06
C ASP A 330 -6.24 13.42 49.11
N LYS A 331 -6.56 12.97 50.33
CA LYS A 331 -5.55 12.76 51.37
C LYS A 331 -4.50 11.73 50.93
N LYS A 332 -4.91 10.59 50.40
CA LYS A 332 -3.98 9.57 49.89
C LYS A 332 -3.16 10.09 48.71
N LEU A 333 -3.74 10.90 47.82
CA LEU A 333 -2.99 11.53 46.71
C LEU A 333 -1.86 12.43 47.22
N VAL A 334 -2.11 13.18 48.29
CA VAL A 334 -1.12 14.05 48.93
C VAL A 334 -0.08 13.24 49.70
N ASP A 335 -0.53 12.27 50.52
CA ASP A 335 0.34 11.43 51.33
C ASP A 335 1.33 10.61 50.47
N ASN A 336 0.97 10.29 49.22
CA ASN A 336 1.81 9.58 48.26
C ASN A 336 2.50 10.50 47.23
N GLY A 337 2.46 11.82 47.43
CA GLY A 337 3.22 12.78 46.63
C GLY A 337 2.74 12.99 45.18
N LEU A 338 1.54 12.53 44.82
CA LEU A 338 0.96 12.79 43.50
C LEU A 338 0.40 14.22 43.39
N CYS A 339 -0.07 14.75 44.52
CA CYS A 339 -0.68 16.07 44.60
C CYS A 339 -0.19 16.85 45.83
N THR A 340 -0.30 18.17 45.78
CA THR A 340 -0.05 19.07 46.91
C THR A 340 -1.29 19.91 47.21
N VAL A 341 -1.47 20.31 48.47
CA VAL A 341 -2.58 21.19 48.85
C VAL A 341 -2.18 22.64 48.58
N ARG A 342 -2.93 23.34 47.74
CA ARG A 342 -2.72 24.75 47.42
C ARG A 342 -3.66 25.67 48.19
N HIS A 343 -4.94 25.32 48.23
CA HIS A 343 -5.99 26.14 48.84
C HIS A 343 -6.75 25.39 49.93
N LYS A 344 -7.46 26.13 50.79
CA LYS A 344 -8.35 25.54 51.80
C LYS A 344 -9.69 25.09 51.21
N ILE A 345 -10.14 25.75 50.15
CA ILE A 345 -11.45 25.57 49.52
C ILE A 345 -11.30 25.52 47.99
N GLU A 346 -12.24 24.86 47.32
CA GLU A 346 -12.30 24.78 45.85
C GLU A 346 -13.17 25.93 45.32
N GLN A 347 -12.57 26.89 44.60
CA GLN A 347 -13.30 28.03 44.03
C GLN A 347 -12.75 28.49 42.68
N LEU A 348 -13.63 28.68 41.70
CA LEU A 348 -13.25 29.06 40.32
C LEU A 348 -12.51 30.40 40.24
N ASN A 349 -12.86 31.37 41.08
CA ASN A 349 -12.22 32.69 41.11
C ASN A 349 -10.75 32.65 41.59
N MET A 350 -10.28 31.53 42.16
CA MET A 350 -8.87 31.37 42.55
C MET A 350 -7.93 31.14 41.37
N GLY A 351 -8.46 30.85 40.17
CA GLY A 351 -7.64 30.63 38.98
C GLY A 351 -6.86 29.32 38.96
N SER A 352 -7.10 28.43 39.92
CA SER A 352 -6.39 27.18 40.10
C SER A 352 -7.19 26.25 41.00
N ALA A 353 -7.01 24.94 40.88
CA ALA A 353 -7.67 23.96 41.71
C ALA A 353 -7.13 23.96 43.15
N ARG A 354 -7.91 23.43 44.11
CA ARG A 354 -7.50 23.27 45.51
C ARG A 354 -6.26 22.41 45.66
N TYR A 355 -6.14 21.37 44.82
CA TYR A 355 -5.02 20.45 44.79
C TYR A 355 -4.25 20.63 43.49
N ALA A 356 -2.92 20.66 43.59
CA ALA A 356 -2.04 20.70 42.44
C ALA A 356 -1.44 19.32 42.24
N CYS A 357 -1.75 18.65 41.13
CA CYS A 357 -1.26 17.30 40.84
C CYS A 357 -0.30 17.30 39.67
N GLY A 358 0.71 16.42 39.71
CA GLY A 358 1.65 16.27 38.60
C GLY A 358 2.45 17.53 38.25
N GLU A 359 2.71 18.41 39.22
CA GLU A 359 3.42 19.70 39.02
C GLU A 359 4.84 19.52 38.45
N ASN A 360 5.44 18.35 38.65
CA ASN A 360 6.74 17.99 38.11
C ASN A 360 6.73 17.77 36.59
N ASN A 361 5.56 17.45 36.01
CA ASN A 361 5.46 17.22 34.57
C ASN A 361 5.77 18.50 33.79
N THR A 362 6.30 18.32 32.58
CA THR A 362 6.66 19.44 31.69
C THR A 362 5.43 20.16 31.16
N ASP A 363 4.33 19.43 30.99
CA ASP A 363 3.06 19.89 30.44
C ASP A 363 2.07 20.40 31.50
N TYR A 364 2.46 20.47 32.77
CA TYR A 364 1.61 21.00 33.84
C TYR A 364 1.09 22.41 33.49
N PRO A 365 -0.24 22.66 33.46
CA PRO A 365 -0.81 23.86 32.84
C PRO A 365 -0.40 25.19 33.51
N LEU A 366 -0.19 25.20 34.83
CA LEU A 366 0.12 26.43 35.58
C LEU A 366 1.62 26.68 35.74
N LYS A 367 2.47 25.84 35.15
CA LYS A 367 3.93 26.04 35.15
C LYS A 367 4.26 27.37 34.47
N ASN A 368 5.18 28.14 35.05
CA ASN A 368 5.51 29.47 34.52
C ASN A 368 5.99 29.44 33.07
N SER A 369 6.70 28.38 32.65
CA SER A 369 7.12 28.17 31.26
C SER A 369 5.97 28.05 30.28
N ASN A 370 4.80 27.61 30.73
CA ASN A 370 3.65 27.27 29.87
C ASN A 370 2.64 28.41 29.78
N LYS A 371 2.74 29.43 30.65
CA LYS A 371 1.79 30.56 30.69
C LYS A 371 1.69 31.28 29.34
N LYS A 372 2.84 31.53 28.70
CA LYS A 372 2.88 32.19 27.40
C LYS A 372 2.22 31.34 26.31
N THR A 373 2.50 30.03 26.28
CA THR A 373 1.83 29.09 25.36
C THR A 373 0.32 29.12 25.55
N VAL A 374 -0.15 29.12 26.80
CA VAL A 374 -1.59 29.24 27.12
C VAL A 374 -2.15 30.55 26.60
N GLU A 375 -1.55 31.69 26.97
CA GLU A 375 -2.06 33.02 26.60
C GLU A 375 -2.06 33.23 25.07
N ASP A 376 -1.01 32.81 24.37
CA ASP A 376 -0.86 33.02 22.91
C ASP A 376 -1.74 32.08 22.07
N GLN A 377 -2.05 30.87 22.56
CA GLN A 377 -2.69 29.83 21.75
C GLN A 377 -4.15 29.51 22.14
N TYR A 378 -4.62 29.92 23.33
CA TYR A 378 -5.94 29.50 23.84
C TYR A 378 -7.10 29.76 22.87
N ALA A 379 -7.16 30.96 22.30
CA ALA A 379 -8.22 31.35 21.36
C ALA A 379 -8.28 30.43 20.13
N LYS A 380 -7.10 30.04 19.62
CA LYS A 380 -6.96 29.15 18.47
C LYS A 380 -7.44 27.74 18.78
N VAL A 381 -7.10 27.24 19.98
CA VAL A 381 -7.55 25.92 20.44
C VAL A 381 -9.07 25.90 20.69
N VAL A 382 -9.65 27.00 21.19
CA VAL A 382 -11.11 27.14 21.31
C VAL A 382 -11.79 27.08 19.94
N GLN A 383 -11.27 27.80 18.94
CA GLN A 383 -11.80 27.75 17.57
C GLN A 383 -11.63 26.36 16.94
N LEU A 384 -10.50 25.71 17.16
CA LEU A 384 -10.23 24.36 16.68
C LEU A 384 -11.25 23.36 17.27
N TYR A 385 -11.52 23.44 18.57
CA TYR A 385 -12.52 22.58 19.20
C TYR A 385 -13.95 22.89 18.71
N ASP A 386 -14.24 24.15 18.36
CA ASP A 386 -15.49 24.54 17.70
C ASP A 386 -15.66 23.87 16.35
N TYR A 387 -14.61 23.83 15.52
CA TYR A 387 -14.64 23.08 14.27
C TYR A 387 -14.98 21.62 14.56
N MET A 388 -14.23 20.97 15.45
CA MET A 388 -14.38 19.53 15.70
C MET A 388 -15.74 19.11 16.29
N PHE A 389 -16.35 19.92 17.16
CA PHE A 389 -17.46 19.43 18.02
C PHE A 389 -18.70 20.31 18.07
N SER A 390 -18.75 21.46 17.40
CA SER A 390 -19.94 22.34 17.46
C SER A 390 -21.14 21.81 16.66
N GLY A 391 -20.89 20.97 15.65
CA GLY A 391 -21.89 20.56 14.67
C GLY A 391 -22.25 21.65 13.63
N ASN A 392 -21.61 22.83 13.69
CA ASN A 392 -21.89 23.93 12.76
C ASN A 392 -21.13 23.83 11.43
N TYR A 393 -20.18 22.89 11.33
CA TYR A 393 -19.32 22.70 10.17
C TYR A 393 -19.55 21.27 9.67
N PRO A 394 -20.44 21.06 8.68
CA PRO A 394 -20.77 19.73 8.20
C PRO A 394 -19.62 19.07 7.42
N ASP A 395 -18.65 19.87 6.99
CA ASP A 395 -17.49 19.47 6.20
C ASP A 395 -16.26 19.09 7.03
N VAL A 396 -16.34 19.18 8.35
CA VAL A 396 -15.21 18.85 9.24
C VAL A 396 -15.50 17.60 10.05
N HIS A 397 -14.40 16.97 10.44
CA HIS A 397 -14.38 15.72 11.18
C HIS A 397 -13.90 15.95 12.63
N TYR A 398 -14.02 14.95 13.51
CA TYR A 398 -13.58 14.97 14.93
C TYR A 398 -12.05 14.98 15.13
N SER A 399 -11.33 15.63 14.21
CA SER A 399 -9.89 15.80 14.18
C SER A 399 -9.54 17.28 14.09
N PHE A 400 -8.45 17.68 14.75
CA PHE A 400 -7.94 19.02 14.55
C PHE A 400 -7.42 19.25 13.14
N ALA A 401 -7.09 18.19 12.41
CA ALA A 401 -6.75 18.22 11.00
C ALA A 401 -8.03 18.00 10.19
N ASN A 402 -8.56 19.09 9.65
CA ASN A 402 -9.81 19.11 8.88
C ASN A 402 -9.72 20.17 7.76
N THR A 403 -10.78 20.28 6.97
CA THR A 403 -10.88 21.20 5.81
C THR A 403 -10.64 22.68 6.15
N GLN A 404 -10.79 23.09 7.41
CA GLN A 404 -10.61 24.48 7.85
C GLN A 404 -9.19 24.77 8.34
N THR A 405 -8.43 23.74 8.70
CA THR A 405 -7.15 23.88 9.41
C THR A 405 -5.96 23.36 8.62
N VAL A 406 -6.18 22.49 7.63
CA VAL A 406 -5.13 21.89 6.81
C VAL A 406 -4.90 22.69 5.53
N ASP A 407 -3.63 22.98 5.23
CA ASP A 407 -3.20 23.48 3.93
C ASP A 407 -2.92 22.29 3.01
N VAL A 408 -3.92 21.88 2.22
CA VAL A 408 -3.84 20.69 1.36
C VAL A 408 -2.70 20.81 0.34
N GLN A 409 -2.65 21.92 -0.40
CA GLN A 409 -1.62 22.11 -1.42
C GLN A 409 -0.24 22.24 -0.78
N GLY A 410 -0.12 23.02 0.29
CA GLY A 410 1.16 23.16 0.99
C GLY A 410 1.64 21.84 1.62
N THR A 411 0.73 20.97 2.07
CA THR A 411 1.08 19.61 2.54
C THR A 411 1.68 18.78 1.40
N ILE A 412 1.11 18.86 0.19
CA ILE A 412 1.62 18.15 -0.99
C ILE A 412 2.96 18.74 -1.45
N ASP A 413 3.08 20.06 -1.53
CA ASP A 413 4.29 20.76 -1.97
C ASP A 413 5.49 20.49 -1.06
N THR A 414 5.23 20.30 0.24
CA THR A 414 6.25 20.05 1.27
C THR A 414 6.26 18.62 1.80
N LEU A 415 5.61 17.70 1.08
CA LEU A 415 5.39 16.30 1.46
C LEU A 415 6.68 15.59 1.90
N PHE A 416 7.78 15.83 1.16
CA PHE A 416 9.08 15.24 1.45
C PHE A 416 10.05 16.23 2.11
N SER A 417 10.02 17.50 1.73
CA SER A 417 11.00 18.49 2.21
C SER A 417 10.84 18.84 3.69
N ASP A 418 9.60 18.89 4.18
CA ASP A 418 9.28 19.28 5.56
C ASP A 418 8.62 18.11 6.33
N ILE A 419 8.98 16.88 5.98
CA ILE A 419 8.36 15.65 6.50
C ILE A 419 8.29 15.61 8.04
N ASN A 420 9.34 16.08 8.71
CA ASN A 420 9.40 16.11 10.18
C ASN A 420 8.54 17.23 10.77
N THR A 421 8.49 18.40 10.13
CA THR A 421 7.68 19.55 10.59
C THR A 421 6.20 19.29 10.38
N ASN A 422 5.84 18.65 9.27
CA ASN A 422 4.47 18.28 8.95
C ASN A 422 3.99 17.06 9.76
N THR A 423 4.90 16.26 10.32
CA THR A 423 4.53 15.14 11.22
C THR A 423 4.23 15.67 12.62
N ILE A 424 2.95 15.84 12.91
CA ILE A 424 2.47 16.30 14.22
C ILE A 424 2.25 15.07 15.09
N THR A 425 2.93 15.02 16.23
CA THR A 425 2.79 13.95 17.22
C THR A 425 2.50 14.53 18.60
N PHE A 426 1.46 14.01 19.25
CA PHE A 426 1.02 14.50 20.56
C PHE A 426 0.67 13.33 21.48
N ASN A 427 0.99 13.48 22.77
CA ASN A 427 0.68 12.49 23.79
C ASN A 427 -0.84 12.28 23.91
N ARG A 428 -1.30 11.03 23.91
CA ARG A 428 -2.72 10.74 24.09
C ARG A 428 -2.97 10.34 25.55
N PRO A 429 -3.69 11.15 26.36
CA PRO A 429 -3.95 10.78 27.75
C PRO A 429 -4.84 9.54 27.81
N ILE A 430 -4.43 8.54 28.61
CA ILE A 430 -5.17 7.30 28.83
C ILE A 430 -6.42 7.62 29.63
N SER A 431 -7.55 7.75 28.94
CA SER A 431 -8.82 8.16 29.53
C SER A 431 -9.96 7.77 28.60
N PRO A 432 -11.19 7.63 29.12
CA PRO A 432 -12.37 7.56 28.27
C PRO A 432 -12.47 8.75 27.32
N THR A 433 -13.14 8.58 26.18
CA THR A 433 -13.31 9.60 25.13
C THR A 433 -14.34 10.66 25.56
N VAL A 434 -13.95 11.46 26.55
CA VAL A 434 -14.73 12.58 27.08
C VAL A 434 -13.94 13.89 27.04
N ALA A 435 -14.66 15.00 26.85
CA ALA A 435 -14.09 16.33 26.70
C ALA A 435 -13.34 16.81 27.96
N ASP A 436 -13.55 16.12 29.09
CA ASP A 436 -12.97 16.42 30.39
C ASP A 436 -11.43 16.42 30.34
N PHE A 437 -10.79 15.52 29.58
CA PHE A 437 -9.33 15.34 29.69
C PHE A 437 -8.53 15.68 28.43
N SER A 438 -9.16 15.79 27.27
CA SER A 438 -8.45 16.06 26.02
C SER A 438 -9.33 16.83 25.04
N PRO A 439 -8.80 17.87 24.37
CA PRO A 439 -9.50 18.49 23.26
C PRO A 439 -9.49 17.60 22.02
N PHE A 440 -8.53 16.67 21.91
CA PHE A 440 -8.33 15.78 20.75
C PHE A 440 -8.86 14.37 21.03
N GLN A 441 -9.92 14.27 21.83
CA GLN A 441 -10.49 13.00 22.29
C GLN A 441 -10.89 12.04 21.15
N GLY A 442 -11.20 12.57 19.97
CA GLY A 442 -11.58 11.81 18.77
C GLY A 442 -10.46 10.98 18.16
N MET A 443 -9.19 11.33 18.44
CA MET A 443 -8.04 10.84 17.69
C MET A 443 -7.31 9.69 18.40
N CYS A 444 -6.80 8.73 17.61
CA CYS A 444 -6.04 7.55 18.04
C CYS A 444 -6.71 6.80 19.20
N GLN A 445 -7.95 6.35 18.98
CA GLN A 445 -8.76 5.69 20.00
C GLN A 445 -8.54 4.18 20.08
N SER A 446 -8.03 3.55 19.02
CA SER A 446 -7.87 2.10 18.94
C SER A 446 -7.12 1.48 20.15
N PRO A 447 -6.02 2.07 20.70
CA PRO A 447 -5.41 1.51 21.91
C PRO A 447 -6.29 1.60 23.16
N LEU A 448 -7.23 2.55 23.24
CA LEU A 448 -8.17 2.66 24.36
C LEU A 448 -9.18 1.51 24.34
N TYR A 449 -9.67 1.15 23.14
CA TYR A 449 -10.57 0.01 22.96
C TYR A 449 -9.86 -1.32 23.20
N ASN A 450 -8.62 -1.45 22.71
CA ASN A 450 -7.78 -2.64 22.91
C ASN A 450 -7.57 -2.99 24.40
N ASN A 451 -7.51 -1.98 25.27
CA ASN A 451 -7.26 -2.13 26.69
C ASN A 451 -8.52 -2.04 27.56
N GLY A 452 -9.71 -1.95 26.96
CA GLY A 452 -10.96 -1.79 27.71
C GLY A 452 -11.06 -0.47 28.50
N ILE A 453 -10.23 0.52 28.18
CA ILE A 453 -10.42 1.91 28.64
C ILE A 453 -11.69 2.49 28.02
N MET A 454 -11.98 2.07 26.79
CA MET A 454 -13.23 2.27 26.09
C MET A 454 -13.82 0.93 25.64
N SER A 455 -15.15 0.87 25.61
CA SER A 455 -15.97 -0.24 25.09
C SER A 455 -17.36 0.31 24.79
N LYS A 456 -18.23 -0.49 24.15
CA LYS A 456 -19.63 -0.08 23.93
C LYS A 456 -20.33 0.23 25.25
N ASN A 457 -20.16 -0.65 26.24
CA ASN A 457 -20.74 -0.47 27.57
C ASN A 457 -20.26 0.83 28.24
N ILE A 458 -18.96 1.13 28.17
CA ILE A 458 -18.41 2.37 28.74
C ILE A 458 -18.91 3.61 27.98
N ALA A 459 -19.05 3.52 26.65
CA ALA A 459 -19.56 4.61 25.82
C ALA A 459 -21.04 4.93 26.13
N GLU A 460 -21.85 3.91 26.44
CA GLU A 460 -23.28 4.02 26.75
C GLU A 460 -23.57 4.46 28.20
N MET A 461 -22.59 4.38 29.11
CA MET A 461 -22.76 4.83 30.50
C MET A 461 -23.15 6.30 30.57
N THR A 462 -24.21 6.65 31.30
CA THR A 462 -24.70 8.04 31.37
C THR A 462 -23.87 8.93 32.32
N LYS A 463 -23.11 8.35 33.25
CA LYS A 463 -22.36 9.09 34.27
C LYS A 463 -20.85 8.95 34.09
N ASN A 464 -20.16 10.09 33.95
CA ASN A 464 -18.70 10.12 33.77
C ASN A 464 -17.92 9.44 34.91
N HIS A 465 -18.38 9.53 36.16
CA HIS A 465 -17.66 8.90 37.28
C HIS A 465 -17.64 7.37 37.19
N GLU A 466 -18.68 6.74 36.64
CA GLU A 466 -18.73 5.30 36.40
C GLU A 466 -17.72 4.92 35.31
N ARG A 467 -17.68 5.70 34.20
CA ARG A 467 -16.69 5.54 33.12
C ARG A 467 -15.26 5.62 33.64
N PHE A 468 -14.98 6.58 34.52
CA PHE A 468 -13.63 6.78 35.08
C PHE A 468 -13.23 5.66 36.03
N ALA A 469 -14.16 5.17 36.85
CA ALA A 469 -13.89 4.04 37.74
C ALA A 469 -13.54 2.77 36.95
N GLU A 470 -14.22 2.48 35.84
CA GLU A 470 -13.89 1.34 34.99
C GLU A 470 -12.54 1.52 34.29
N ALA A 471 -12.30 2.70 33.69
CA ALA A 471 -11.03 2.98 33.03
C ALA A 471 -9.83 2.90 33.98
N ALA A 472 -9.96 3.42 35.21
CA ALA A 472 -8.90 3.39 36.22
C ALA A 472 -8.40 1.97 36.51
N ARG A 473 -9.30 0.97 36.52
CA ARG A 473 -8.93 -0.44 36.76
C ARG A 473 -8.00 -1.02 35.70
N GLN A 474 -8.00 -0.46 34.48
CA GLN A 474 -7.20 -0.97 33.36
C GLN A 474 -5.88 -0.19 33.15
N MET A 475 -5.67 0.94 33.83
CA MET A 475 -4.56 1.85 33.51
C MET A 475 -3.17 1.29 33.86
N THR A 476 -3.05 0.58 34.98
CA THR A 476 -1.78 -0.02 35.41
C THR A 476 -1.33 -1.15 34.47
N GLY A 477 -2.30 -1.89 33.92
CA GLY A 477 -2.09 -2.97 32.96
C GLY A 477 -2.08 -2.54 31.50
N PHE A 478 -2.22 -1.24 31.20
CA PHE A 478 -2.34 -0.75 29.83
C PHE A 478 -1.12 -1.14 28.97
N LYS A 479 -1.39 -1.72 27.80
CA LYS A 479 -0.42 -2.15 26.78
C LYS A 479 -0.68 -1.46 25.46
N LEU A 480 0.37 -0.90 24.85
CA LEU A 480 0.25 -0.26 23.57
C LEU A 480 0.01 -1.29 22.46
N SER A 481 -1.22 -1.33 21.96
CA SER A 481 -1.64 -2.10 20.79
C SER A 481 -2.99 -1.55 20.32
N PRO A 482 -3.21 -1.36 19.01
CA PRO A 482 -2.23 -1.41 17.93
C PRO A 482 -1.32 -0.16 17.90
N TYR A 483 -0.19 -0.23 17.18
CA TYR A 483 0.68 0.93 16.95
C TYR A 483 1.50 0.81 15.67
N LEU A 484 2.00 1.95 15.17
CA LEU A 484 2.90 2.03 14.03
C LEU A 484 4.19 1.24 14.27
N VAL A 485 4.42 0.24 13.42
CA VAL A 485 5.69 -0.50 13.34
C VAL A 485 6.36 -0.14 12.01
N PRO A 486 7.37 0.76 12.01
CA PRO A 486 8.06 1.15 10.77
C PRO A 486 9.02 0.06 10.30
N PHE A 487 9.60 0.21 9.10
CA PHE A 487 10.72 -0.63 8.66
C PHE A 487 11.90 -0.56 9.64
N SER A 488 12.65 -1.66 9.71
CA SER A 488 13.85 -1.76 10.53
C SER A 488 14.93 -2.56 9.79
N ARG A 489 16.19 -2.25 10.10
CA ARG A 489 17.35 -3.03 9.64
C ARG A 489 17.67 -4.23 10.55
N ASP A 490 16.88 -4.43 11.62
CA ASP A 490 16.98 -5.61 12.46
C ASP A 490 16.62 -6.86 11.64
N VAL A 491 17.51 -7.86 11.63
CA VAL A 491 17.31 -9.14 10.92
C VAL A 491 16.08 -9.89 11.45
N ASN A 492 15.71 -9.67 12.72
CA ASN A 492 14.54 -10.27 13.32
C ASN A 492 13.28 -9.43 13.19
N HIS A 493 13.33 -8.28 12.50
CA HIS A 493 12.21 -7.33 12.39
C HIS A 493 10.91 -8.00 11.94
N ASN A 494 10.94 -8.70 10.81
CA ASN A 494 9.74 -9.35 10.26
C ASN A 494 9.16 -10.41 11.21
N THR A 495 10.03 -11.17 11.87
CA THR A 495 9.62 -12.17 12.87
C THR A 495 9.03 -11.50 14.11
N ASN A 496 9.62 -10.40 14.58
CA ASN A 496 9.13 -9.64 15.73
C ASN A 496 7.78 -8.99 15.42
N LEU A 497 7.62 -8.39 14.24
CA LEU A 497 6.35 -7.85 13.76
C LEU A 497 5.29 -8.95 13.69
N LEU A 498 5.59 -10.08 13.04
CA LEU A 498 4.68 -11.22 12.97
C LEU A 498 4.22 -11.70 14.35
N ASN A 499 5.18 -11.87 15.28
CA ASN A 499 4.87 -12.29 16.63
C ASN A 499 4.00 -11.26 17.35
N SER A 500 4.28 -9.96 17.19
CA SER A 500 3.46 -8.89 17.77
C SER A 500 2.02 -8.90 17.25
N ILE A 501 1.83 -9.19 15.96
CA ILE A 501 0.50 -9.31 15.36
C ILE A 501 -0.21 -10.57 15.88
N LYS A 502 0.47 -11.73 15.87
CA LYS A 502 -0.15 -12.99 16.30
C LYS A 502 -0.59 -12.96 17.78
N THR A 503 0.18 -12.33 18.66
CA THR A 503 -0.12 -12.28 20.10
C THR A 503 -1.06 -11.16 20.51
N ALA A 504 -1.25 -10.13 19.69
CA ALA A 504 -2.07 -8.98 20.08
C ALA A 504 -3.57 -9.32 20.08
N ASP A 505 -4.26 -8.99 21.16
CA ASP A 505 -5.73 -9.02 21.23
C ASP A 505 -6.29 -7.72 20.64
N TRP A 506 -6.30 -7.62 19.31
CA TRP A 506 -6.72 -6.42 18.59
C TRP A 506 -8.21 -6.14 18.77
N LYS A 507 -8.52 -4.97 19.33
CA LYS A 507 -9.89 -4.43 19.36
C LYS A 507 -9.86 -3.04 18.72
N PRO A 508 -10.53 -2.85 17.57
CA PRO A 508 -10.52 -1.58 16.88
C PRO A 508 -11.55 -0.64 17.52
N GLY A 509 -11.50 0.64 17.18
CA GLY A 509 -12.45 1.64 17.67
C GLY A 509 -12.05 3.04 17.23
N GLY A 510 -13.00 3.98 17.32
CA GLY A 510 -12.87 5.32 16.76
C GLY A 510 -13.46 5.43 15.36
N GLY A 511 -13.31 6.62 14.77
CA GLY A 511 -13.75 6.90 13.39
C GLY A 511 -12.70 6.55 12.35
N THR A 512 -13.05 6.77 11.08
CA THR A 512 -12.19 6.42 9.94
C THR A 512 -11.69 7.68 9.22
N ASP A 513 -10.37 7.84 9.13
CA ASP A 513 -9.69 8.85 8.32
C ASP A 513 -8.58 8.18 7.50
N THR A 514 -8.89 7.75 6.28
CA THR A 514 -7.93 7.00 5.44
C THR A 514 -6.79 7.90 4.93
N ILE A 515 -7.05 9.19 4.67
CA ILE A 515 -6.01 10.08 4.13
C ILE A 515 -4.91 10.37 5.15
N THR A 516 -5.24 10.47 6.45
CA THR A 516 -4.21 10.66 7.48
C THR A 516 -3.26 9.46 7.55
N ALA A 517 -3.76 8.25 7.32
CA ALA A 517 -2.97 7.03 7.35
C ALA A 517 -2.04 6.93 6.14
N LEU A 518 -2.55 7.26 4.95
CA LEU A 518 -1.75 7.32 3.73
C LEU A 518 -0.62 8.36 3.85
N LEU A 519 -0.93 9.58 4.27
CA LEU A 519 0.09 10.62 4.47
C LEU A 519 1.10 10.21 5.54
N ARG A 520 0.65 9.63 6.66
CA ARG A 520 1.57 9.19 7.73
C ARG A 520 2.42 7.98 7.35
N THR A 521 2.13 7.32 6.24
CA THR A 521 2.95 6.25 5.65
C THR A 521 4.14 6.79 4.88
N VAL A 522 4.09 8.03 4.38
CA VAL A 522 5.19 8.66 3.62
C VAL A 522 6.52 8.67 4.37
N PRO A 523 6.61 9.07 5.67
CA PRO A 523 7.85 8.99 6.44
C PRO A 523 8.38 7.57 6.66
N VAL A 524 7.51 6.57 6.59
CA VAL A 524 7.90 5.16 6.70
C VAL A 524 8.52 4.71 5.37
N MET A 525 7.84 4.97 4.25
CA MET A 525 8.32 4.61 2.91
C MET A 525 9.58 5.35 2.49
N ALA A 526 9.72 6.62 2.89
CA ALA A 526 10.91 7.45 2.64
C ALA A 526 12.19 6.88 3.27
N LYS A 527 12.07 6.18 4.40
CA LYS A 527 13.19 5.52 5.10
C LYS A 527 13.47 4.09 4.62
N GLY A 528 12.54 3.51 3.87
CA GLY A 528 12.74 2.20 3.27
C GLY A 528 13.86 2.25 2.22
N SER A 529 14.61 1.16 2.06
CA SER A 529 15.75 1.09 1.15
C SER A 529 15.58 0.10 0.00
N ALA A 530 14.35 -0.35 -0.26
CA ALA A 530 14.07 -1.27 -1.34
C ALA A 530 13.92 -0.57 -2.70
N ASN A 531 14.19 -1.35 -3.76
CA ASN A 531 13.97 -0.98 -5.15
C ASN A 531 12.49 -0.87 -5.49
N ASN A 532 11.61 -1.64 -4.83
CA ASN A 532 10.17 -1.56 -5.03
C ASN A 532 9.48 -1.21 -3.71
N LYS A 533 8.47 -0.34 -3.79
CA LYS A 533 7.77 0.20 -2.64
C LYS A 533 6.26 0.03 -2.82
N ILE A 534 5.63 -0.80 -1.99
CA ILE A 534 4.19 -1.07 -2.05
C ILE A 534 3.52 -0.54 -0.80
N MET A 535 2.50 0.29 -0.98
CA MET A 535 1.56 0.69 0.08
C MET A 535 0.24 -0.03 -0.17
N ILE A 536 -0.26 -0.80 0.80
CA ILE A 536 -1.51 -1.53 0.70
C ILE A 536 -2.49 -0.98 1.73
N ILE A 537 -3.51 -0.26 1.27
CA ILE A 537 -4.62 0.23 2.07
C ILE A 537 -5.65 -0.88 2.20
N ILE A 538 -6.01 -1.26 3.42
CA ILE A 538 -6.99 -2.29 3.74
C ILE A 538 -8.05 -1.67 4.64
N THR A 539 -9.27 -1.51 4.11
CA THR A 539 -10.39 -0.84 4.78
C THR A 539 -11.73 -1.34 4.22
N ASP A 540 -12.83 -1.12 4.93
CA ASP A 540 -14.17 -1.29 4.36
C ASP A 540 -14.61 -0.10 3.47
N GLY A 541 -13.81 0.97 3.46
CA GLY A 541 -13.85 2.06 2.51
C GLY A 541 -14.79 3.20 2.85
N LYS A 542 -15.10 3.40 4.14
CA LYS A 542 -15.96 4.50 4.58
C LYS A 542 -15.26 5.35 5.62
N ASP A 543 -14.73 6.47 5.15
CA ASP A 543 -14.31 7.57 6.02
C ASP A 543 -15.51 8.21 6.71
N ASP A 544 -15.29 8.75 7.90
CA ASP A 544 -16.27 9.54 8.63
C ASP A 544 -16.66 10.81 7.86
N SER A 545 -17.86 11.32 8.12
CA SER A 545 -18.30 12.61 7.57
C SER A 545 -17.27 13.71 7.85
N GLY A 546 -16.89 14.45 6.81
CA GLY A 546 -15.86 15.49 6.85
C GLY A 546 -14.45 14.97 6.56
N ALA A 547 -14.11 13.75 7.00
CA ALA A 547 -12.83 13.13 6.67
C ALA A 547 -12.82 12.70 5.19
N ASP A 548 -13.97 12.23 4.70
CA ASP A 548 -14.21 11.95 3.29
C ASP A 548 -13.99 13.19 2.39
N ILE A 549 -14.42 14.37 2.83
CA ILE A 549 -14.24 15.64 2.12
C ILE A 549 -12.77 16.04 2.09
N LEU A 550 -12.07 16.01 3.23
CA LEU A 550 -10.63 16.32 3.27
C LEU A 550 -9.83 15.34 2.41
N ARG A 551 -10.11 14.03 2.51
CA ARG A 551 -9.54 13.01 1.63
C ARG A 551 -9.74 13.40 0.17
N ASP A 552 -10.98 13.73 -0.20
CA ASP A 552 -11.33 14.06 -1.58
C ASP A 552 -10.61 15.31 -2.10
N GLN A 553 -10.32 16.30 -1.24
CA GLN A 553 -9.48 17.45 -1.59
C GLN A 553 -8.03 17.05 -1.87
N PHE A 554 -7.44 16.18 -1.05
CA PHE A 554 -6.09 15.65 -1.28
C PHE A 554 -6.01 14.81 -2.56
N LEU A 555 -7.02 13.98 -2.82
CA LEU A 555 -7.10 13.16 -4.02
C LEU A 555 -7.22 14.04 -5.27
N ASP A 556 -8.08 15.07 -5.25
CA ASP A 556 -8.18 16.04 -6.36
C ASP A 556 -6.87 16.79 -6.61
N ALA A 557 -6.11 17.09 -5.55
CA ALA A 557 -4.83 17.77 -5.62
C ALA A 557 -3.66 16.86 -6.03
N GLY A 558 -3.91 15.58 -6.31
CA GLY A 558 -2.90 14.66 -6.86
C GLY A 558 -1.92 14.08 -5.82
N VAL A 559 -2.36 13.92 -4.57
CA VAL A 559 -1.52 13.40 -3.48
C VAL A 559 -0.88 12.05 -3.81
N CYS A 560 -1.59 11.13 -4.47
CA CYS A 560 -1.08 9.79 -4.78
C CYS A 560 0.09 9.85 -5.77
N GLN A 561 -0.01 10.72 -6.78
CA GLN A 561 1.07 10.94 -7.75
C GLN A 561 2.25 11.66 -7.08
N ALA A 562 2.00 12.61 -6.19
CA ALA A 562 3.06 13.26 -5.42
C ALA A 562 3.83 12.24 -4.55
N ILE A 563 3.13 11.34 -3.85
CA ILE A 563 3.77 10.27 -3.06
C ILE A 563 4.61 9.35 -3.95
N THR A 564 4.01 8.77 -4.98
CA THR A 564 4.67 7.75 -5.82
C THR A 564 5.86 8.34 -6.60
N SER A 565 5.70 9.52 -7.20
CA SER A 565 6.79 10.24 -7.88
C SER A 565 7.90 10.68 -6.92
N GLY A 566 7.53 11.07 -5.70
CA GLY A 566 8.48 11.51 -4.70
C GLY A 566 9.35 10.38 -4.15
N LEU A 567 8.81 9.16 -4.07
CA LEU A 567 9.52 7.95 -3.67
C LEU A 567 10.46 7.39 -4.77
N THR A 568 10.23 7.74 -6.04
CA THR A 568 11.10 7.36 -7.17
C THR A 568 12.07 8.48 -7.59
N SER A 569 11.95 9.67 -6.97
CA SER A 569 12.72 10.85 -7.35
C SER A 569 14.18 10.79 -6.89
N LEU A 570 15.10 10.85 -7.86
CA LEU A 570 16.53 11.03 -7.59
C LEU A 570 16.84 12.39 -6.94
N ASP A 571 16.06 13.43 -7.24
CA ASP A 571 16.24 14.75 -6.60
C ASP A 571 15.94 14.69 -5.10
N ASN A 572 14.85 14.01 -4.72
CA ASN A 572 14.52 13.80 -3.30
C ASN A 572 15.62 13.01 -2.58
N LYS A 573 16.24 12.03 -3.23
CA LYS A 573 17.41 11.32 -2.68
C LYS A 573 18.59 12.27 -2.49
N ASN A 574 18.92 13.06 -3.51
CA ASN A 574 20.06 13.99 -3.47
C ASN A 574 19.90 15.06 -2.39
N ARG A 575 18.65 15.43 -2.07
CA ARG A 575 18.32 16.36 -0.96
C ARG A 575 18.24 15.68 0.41
N GLY A 576 18.35 14.35 0.47
CA GLY A 576 18.25 13.57 1.70
C GLY A 576 16.84 13.44 2.25
N TYR A 577 15.81 13.65 1.42
CA TYR A 577 14.40 13.49 1.84
C TYR A 577 13.93 12.03 1.81
N ILE A 578 14.58 11.19 0.99
CA ILE A 578 14.39 9.74 0.95
C ILE A 578 15.74 9.04 1.01
N ASP A 579 15.80 7.85 1.61
CA ASP A 579 17.03 7.06 1.73
C ASP A 579 17.45 6.49 0.37
N MET A 580 16.48 5.95 -0.38
CA MET A 580 16.71 5.34 -1.70
C MET A 580 15.52 5.57 -2.63
N PRO A 581 15.75 6.02 -3.89
CA PRO A 581 14.71 6.11 -4.89
C PRO A 581 14.34 4.69 -5.31
N ALA A 582 13.05 4.41 -5.28
CA ALA A 582 12.52 3.16 -5.82
C ALA A 582 12.53 3.18 -7.35
N GLU A 583 12.70 2.01 -7.97
CA GLU A 583 12.38 1.79 -9.38
C GLU A 583 10.86 1.86 -9.60
N THR A 584 10.09 1.29 -8.67
CA THR A 584 8.63 1.37 -8.68
C THR A 584 8.06 1.71 -7.30
N ALA A 585 7.03 2.56 -7.27
CA ALA A 585 6.28 2.86 -6.07
C ALA A 585 4.78 2.80 -6.40
N THR A 586 4.03 1.94 -5.69
CA THR A 586 2.62 1.68 -5.97
C THR A 586 1.76 1.82 -4.71
N ILE A 587 0.51 2.22 -4.92
CA ILE A 587 -0.53 2.27 -3.89
C ILE A 587 -1.62 1.31 -4.35
N HIS A 588 -1.94 0.31 -3.53
CA HIS A 588 -3.04 -0.62 -3.74
C HIS A 588 -4.13 -0.34 -2.72
N TYR A 589 -5.38 -0.40 -3.16
CA TYR A 589 -6.55 -0.23 -2.31
C TYR A 589 -7.36 -1.52 -2.31
N ILE A 590 -7.43 -2.16 -1.15
CA ILE A 590 -8.21 -3.36 -0.91
C ILE A 590 -9.43 -2.98 -0.08
N LYS A 591 -10.60 -3.08 -0.71
CA LYS A 591 -11.89 -2.87 -0.06
C LYS A 591 -12.42 -4.19 0.47
N ILE A 592 -12.61 -4.26 1.78
CA ILE A 592 -13.25 -5.38 2.46
C ILE A 592 -14.76 -5.18 2.34
N ASP A 593 -15.38 -5.79 1.33
CA ASP A 593 -16.82 -5.67 1.08
C ASP A 593 -17.45 -7.06 0.87
N PRO A 594 -18.32 -7.53 1.78
CA PRO A 594 -19.06 -8.78 1.57
C PRO A 594 -19.99 -8.77 0.34
N ARG A 595 -20.32 -7.58 -0.16
CA ARG A 595 -21.08 -7.39 -1.39
C ARG A 595 -20.19 -7.12 -2.60
N ALA A 596 -18.87 -7.30 -2.49
CA ALA A 596 -17.95 -7.17 -3.61
C ALA A 596 -18.52 -7.86 -4.85
N ARG A 597 -18.59 -7.12 -5.96
CA ARG A 597 -19.12 -7.62 -7.23
C ARG A 597 -17.95 -7.73 -8.18
N ASN A 598 -18.07 -8.56 -9.21
CA ASN A 598 -17.12 -8.47 -10.31
C ASN A 598 -17.40 -7.17 -11.08
N LEU A 599 -16.83 -6.05 -10.62
CA LEU A 599 -16.95 -4.75 -11.28
C LEU A 599 -16.30 -4.85 -12.67
N THR A 600 -16.97 -4.35 -13.69
CA THR A 600 -16.49 -4.45 -15.08
C THR A 600 -16.34 -3.09 -15.74
N THR A 601 -17.23 -2.15 -15.42
CA THR A 601 -17.31 -0.84 -16.06
C THR A 601 -16.69 0.26 -15.21
N ASN A 602 -16.21 1.35 -15.83
CA ASN A 602 -15.62 2.47 -15.09
C ASN A 602 -16.63 3.13 -14.15
N SER A 603 -17.91 3.23 -14.54
CA SER A 603 -18.96 3.77 -13.67
C SER A 603 -19.22 2.93 -12.42
N GLU A 604 -19.09 1.60 -12.50
CA GLU A 604 -19.17 0.72 -11.33
C GLU A 604 -17.99 0.94 -10.38
N TYR A 605 -16.77 1.08 -10.91
CA TYR A 605 -15.58 1.39 -10.12
C TYR A 605 -15.66 2.78 -9.48
N GLU A 606 -16.12 3.78 -10.20
CA GLU A 606 -16.33 5.13 -9.67
C GLU A 606 -17.37 5.13 -8.55
N ALA A 607 -18.47 4.37 -8.69
CA ALA A 607 -19.45 4.21 -7.62
C ALA A 607 -18.90 3.50 -6.37
N ALA A 608 -17.99 2.53 -6.56
CA ALA A 608 -17.45 1.72 -5.47
C ALA A 608 -16.27 2.38 -4.72
N TYR A 609 -15.44 3.14 -5.44
CA TYR A 609 -14.16 3.70 -4.96
C TYR A 609 -14.05 5.22 -5.06
N GLY A 610 -14.97 5.88 -5.77
CA GLY A 610 -14.98 7.35 -5.92
C GLY A 610 -13.65 7.89 -6.46
N LYS A 611 -13.10 8.88 -5.76
CA LYS A 611 -11.85 9.56 -6.15
C LYS A 611 -10.60 8.69 -6.01
N TRP A 612 -10.66 7.58 -5.27
CA TRP A 612 -9.57 6.60 -5.32
C TRP A 612 -9.41 6.04 -6.74
N PHE A 613 -10.52 5.76 -7.43
CA PHE A 613 -10.48 5.30 -8.81
C PHE A 613 -10.13 6.43 -9.78
N THR A 614 -10.85 7.56 -9.73
CA THR A 614 -10.75 8.59 -10.76
C THR A 614 -9.51 9.49 -10.62
N LYS A 615 -8.98 9.69 -9.40
CA LYS A 615 -7.85 10.61 -9.13
C LYS A 615 -6.59 9.90 -8.66
N CYS A 616 -6.69 8.99 -7.69
CA CYS A 616 -5.50 8.30 -7.17
C CYS A 616 -4.93 7.31 -8.20
N MET A 617 -5.80 6.46 -8.76
CA MET A 617 -5.39 5.39 -9.68
C MET A 617 -5.51 5.77 -11.17
N ASN A 618 -5.99 6.98 -11.49
CA ASN A 618 -6.21 7.45 -12.87
C ASN A 618 -6.97 6.42 -13.73
N GLU A 619 -8.10 5.92 -13.20
CA GLU A 619 -8.94 4.88 -13.81
C GLU A 619 -8.27 3.50 -14.00
N ASN A 620 -7.09 3.29 -13.39
CA ASN A 620 -6.40 2.02 -13.48
C ASN A 620 -6.93 1.02 -12.45
N LYS A 621 -7.69 0.05 -12.96
CA LYS A 621 -8.36 -1.01 -12.18
C LYS A 621 -7.39 -1.97 -11.50
N GLN A 622 -6.12 -2.06 -11.92
CA GLN A 622 -5.19 -3.05 -11.38
C GLN A 622 -4.78 -2.79 -9.92
N TYR A 623 -4.96 -1.57 -9.44
CA TYR A 623 -4.63 -1.13 -8.09
C TYR A 623 -5.83 -1.18 -7.13
N LEU A 624 -7.02 -1.54 -7.62
CA LEU A 624 -8.25 -1.59 -6.85
C LEU A 624 -8.74 -3.04 -6.75
N HIS A 625 -8.94 -3.50 -5.52
CA HIS A 625 -9.29 -4.88 -5.24
C HIS A 625 -10.49 -4.94 -4.30
N GLU A 626 -11.47 -5.78 -4.61
CA GLU A 626 -12.57 -6.09 -3.71
C GLU A 626 -12.40 -7.52 -3.19
N VAL A 627 -12.54 -7.71 -1.88
CA VAL A 627 -12.32 -9.01 -1.23
C VAL A 627 -13.53 -9.40 -0.41
N GLN A 628 -13.91 -10.68 -0.52
CA GLN A 628 -15.15 -11.30 -0.01
C GLN A 628 -14.95 -12.17 1.24
N ASP A 629 -13.72 -12.42 1.67
CA ASP A 629 -13.38 -13.28 2.79
C ASP A 629 -11.88 -13.20 3.07
N TYR A 630 -11.42 -13.91 4.10
CA TYR A 630 -10.00 -14.07 4.40
C TYR A 630 -9.21 -14.61 3.19
N GLN A 631 -9.71 -15.65 2.50
CA GLN A 631 -8.95 -16.30 1.44
C GLN A 631 -8.71 -15.37 0.25
N SER A 632 -9.74 -14.64 -0.17
CA SER A 632 -9.65 -13.64 -1.24
C SER A 632 -8.79 -12.45 -0.84
N LEU A 633 -8.78 -12.05 0.43
CA LEU A 633 -7.85 -11.04 0.94
C LEU A 633 -6.40 -11.53 0.86
N TYR A 634 -6.11 -12.72 1.38
CA TYR A 634 -4.79 -13.34 1.30
C TYR A 634 -4.32 -13.53 -0.15
N ASP A 635 -5.15 -14.14 -1.00
CA ASP A 635 -4.87 -14.38 -2.43
C ASP A 635 -4.55 -13.04 -3.14
N THR A 636 -5.28 -11.97 -2.81
CA THR A 636 -5.08 -10.63 -3.37
C THR A 636 -3.76 -10.01 -2.91
N MET A 637 -3.48 -10.03 -1.60
CA MET A 637 -2.23 -9.47 -1.05
C MET A 637 -1.01 -10.21 -1.59
N GLU A 638 -1.08 -11.54 -1.64
CA GLU A 638 -0.04 -12.37 -2.25
C GLU A 638 0.18 -11.97 -3.71
N LYS A 639 -0.91 -11.87 -4.49
CA LYS A 639 -0.84 -11.50 -5.89
C LYS A 639 -0.21 -10.13 -6.09
N ILE A 640 -0.55 -9.13 -5.27
CA ILE A 640 0.06 -7.79 -5.33
C ILE A 640 1.57 -7.90 -5.14
N ILE A 641 2.02 -8.56 -4.08
CA ILE A 641 3.45 -8.72 -3.78
C ILE A 641 4.17 -9.45 -4.92
N LEU A 642 3.57 -10.50 -5.47
CA LEU A 642 4.16 -11.25 -6.57
C LEU A 642 4.18 -10.45 -7.89
N SER A 643 3.10 -9.72 -8.22
CA SER A 643 3.05 -8.92 -9.46
C SER A 643 4.04 -7.78 -9.46
N GLU A 644 4.17 -7.08 -8.33
CA GLU A 644 5.09 -5.94 -8.19
C GLU A 644 6.56 -6.36 -8.04
N THR A 645 6.83 -7.63 -7.71
CA THR A 645 8.20 -8.20 -7.73
C THR A 645 8.60 -8.75 -9.09
N GLY A 646 7.74 -8.62 -10.12
CA GLY A 646 7.97 -9.21 -11.44
C GLY A 646 7.83 -10.73 -11.48
N ASN A 647 7.31 -11.35 -10.41
CA ASN A 647 6.96 -12.76 -10.35
C ASN A 647 5.49 -12.93 -10.75
N PHE A 648 5.22 -13.09 -12.04
CA PHE A 648 3.86 -13.06 -12.56
C PHE A 648 3.03 -14.28 -12.13
N VAL A 649 1.97 -14.04 -11.37
CA VAL A 649 0.96 -15.06 -11.01
C VAL A 649 0.04 -15.28 -12.22
N ASN A 650 -0.01 -16.51 -12.72
CA ASN A 650 -0.94 -16.88 -13.78
C ASN A 650 -2.36 -17.11 -13.24
N LYS A 651 -3.35 -16.55 -13.95
CA LYS A 651 -4.79 -16.73 -13.73
C LYS A 651 -5.18 -18.15 -14.16
N ASN A 652 -5.43 -19.05 -13.21
CA ASN A 652 -6.65 -19.86 -13.13
C ASN A 652 -6.58 -20.85 -11.96
N LYS A 653 -7.47 -20.63 -10.99
CA LYS A 653 -7.79 -21.50 -9.87
C LYS A 653 -8.48 -22.78 -10.39
N LYS A 654 -7.99 -23.97 -10.01
CA LYS A 654 -8.77 -24.97 -9.25
C LYS A 654 -7.96 -26.25 -8.94
N ILE A 655 -7.83 -26.45 -7.62
CA ILE A 655 -8.11 -27.68 -6.84
C ILE A 655 -7.05 -28.80 -6.85
N THR A 656 -6.46 -28.97 -5.65
CA THR A 656 -5.91 -30.18 -4.96
C THR A 656 -4.96 -31.07 -5.76
N GLU A 657 -3.81 -31.45 -5.25
CA GLU A 657 -3.51 -31.98 -3.90
C GLU A 657 -2.02 -31.78 -3.58
#